data_AF-E5BGQ1-F1
#
_entry.id   AF-E5BGQ1-F1
#
_cell.length_a   1.000
_cell.length_b   1.000
_cell.length_c   1.000
_cell.angle_alpha   90.00
_cell.angle_beta   90.00
_cell.angle_gamma   90.00
#
_symmetry.space_group_name_H-M   'P 1'
#
loop_
_entity.id
_entity.type
_entity.pdbx_description
1 polymer ?
#
loop_
_entity_poly.entity_id
_entity_poly.type
_entity_poly.pdbx_seq_one_letter_code
_entity_poly.pdbx_strand_id
1 'polypeptide(L)'
;MKEILIHTKTDRYPILIGSNFLTKLHSFTQKYDKILFLTNDTLFSHYSNLYEEKIASSKTEYYVLPDGEQYKNLDFIQKIYNVMLEKHFSRKSCILCFGGGVVCDMGGFVAASFMRGIDFIQIPTSLLAQVDASIGGKVAVNHPFGKNLIGFFYSPKAVLIDVSLLHSLHEVQFQSGMSEVIKHSILCPNNAYSDFLVKNQKEIQEKEEATLISLIEQSCQIKKYYVEEDMQEKGIRAFLNFGHTYAHALENLYHYEHISHGEAVAKGCLLDLFTSYQKGLLPLEYFEKIKNLFDDYSIDSTPVLFPFQNLWEAMEQDKKNAFSKINTVYLKKQENKKEFLLQELDKQATQGYLSQENHHETKAVIDIGTNSCRLYIAEWSPKEHKIIKHLYQEVQIVQLGEKVNETKFLQESAIKRTLDCLIHYQNIIKQYACSTIYCFATSATRDAHNREYFIQKVLKNTGIQIHCIPGETEAEYNFRGVSLAIDGQILIVDIGGGSTEFTLGNHGEILFSKSLNIGAVRATELFFQEENYSFKNIQNCKHWILEQLKEIETIRQKDFVLIGVAGTATTQVSVAKKMKNYTRELVHLSEISNSQLEQNLSLFLSKSLEERKKIIGLEAKRANVIIAGTIILQTIFQYLGKETMTISEFDNLMGAMIL
;
A
#
# COMPACT_ATOMS: atom_id res chain seq x y z
N MET A 1 -7.83 35.82 3.40
CA MET A 1 -7.35 35.35 4.72
C MET A 1 -8.53 35.35 5.68
N LYS A 2 -8.82 34.21 6.28
CA LYS A 2 -9.80 34.04 7.36
C LYS A 2 -9.06 33.79 8.67
N GLU A 3 -9.68 34.16 9.78
CA GLU A 3 -9.15 33.95 11.12
C GLU A 3 -10.23 33.30 12.00
N ILE A 4 -9.85 32.22 12.69
CA ILE A 4 -10.68 31.53 13.67
C ILE A 4 -9.91 31.52 14.99
N LEU A 5 -10.46 32.16 16.02
CA LEU A 5 -9.84 32.17 17.35
C LEU A 5 -10.36 30.99 18.17
N ILE A 6 -9.48 30.14 18.68
CA ILE A 6 -9.85 29.06 19.62
C ILE A 6 -9.74 29.57 21.05
N HIS A 7 -10.76 29.25 21.85
CA HIS A 7 -10.83 29.54 23.27
C HIS A 7 -10.99 28.24 24.08
N THR A 8 -9.89 27.75 24.65
CA THR A 8 -9.98 26.69 25.66
C THR A 8 -10.03 27.31 27.06
N LYS A 9 -10.22 26.49 28.09
CA LYS A 9 -10.18 26.95 29.49
C LYS A 9 -8.84 27.61 29.86
N THR A 10 -7.74 27.21 29.22
CA THR A 10 -6.38 27.61 29.60
C THR A 10 -5.67 28.43 28.54
N ASP A 11 -6.07 28.34 27.27
CA ASP A 11 -5.33 28.92 26.15
C ASP A 11 -6.24 29.65 25.16
N ARG A 12 -5.64 30.59 24.43
CA ARG A 12 -6.24 31.24 23.27
C ARG A 12 -5.22 31.30 22.15
N TYR A 13 -5.59 30.83 20.96
CA TYR A 13 -4.70 30.85 19.80
C TYR A 13 -5.47 30.99 18.49
N PRO A 14 -4.93 31.71 17.50
CA PRO A 14 -5.56 31.86 16.19
C PRO A 14 -5.23 30.69 15.27
N ILE A 15 -6.22 30.32 14.45
CA ILE A 15 -6.07 29.58 13.20
C ILE A 15 -6.21 30.59 12.07
N LEU A 16 -5.14 30.77 11.30
CA LEU A 16 -5.11 31.67 10.15
C LEU A 16 -5.17 30.84 8.88
N ILE A 17 -6.15 31.12 8.01
CA ILE A 17 -6.43 30.35 6.78
C ILE A 17 -6.28 31.27 5.58
N GLY A 18 -5.47 30.87 4.59
CA GLY A 18 -5.17 31.68 3.43
C GLY A 18 -4.06 31.08 2.60
N SER A 19 -3.35 31.93 1.86
CA SER A 19 -2.27 31.52 0.96
C SER A 19 -1.00 32.31 1.27
N ASN A 20 0.16 31.73 0.98
CA ASN A 20 1.49 32.34 1.08
C ASN A 20 1.90 32.75 2.52
N PHE A 21 1.51 32.00 3.54
CA PHE A 21 1.93 32.24 4.93
C PHE A 21 3.42 32.05 5.15
N LEU A 22 4.07 31.20 4.35
CA LEU A 22 5.51 30.96 4.45
C LEU A 22 6.33 32.26 4.25
N THR A 23 5.83 33.20 3.43
CA THR A 23 6.46 34.51 3.23
C THR A 23 6.33 35.45 4.44
N LYS A 24 5.42 35.14 5.38
CA LYS A 24 5.08 35.98 6.54
C LYS A 24 5.58 35.40 7.87
N LEU A 25 6.29 34.27 7.86
CA LEU A 25 6.72 33.56 9.06
C LEU A 25 7.55 34.43 10.03
N HIS A 26 8.37 35.34 9.50
CA HIS A 26 9.17 36.24 10.33
C HIS A 26 8.31 37.03 11.33
N SER A 27 7.09 37.45 10.95
CA SER A 27 6.19 38.18 11.86
C SER A 27 5.74 37.36 13.07
N PHE A 28 5.68 36.03 12.94
CA PHE A 28 5.28 35.12 14.01
C PHE A 28 6.44 34.73 14.92
N THR A 29 7.68 34.92 14.48
CA THR A 29 8.86 34.37 15.17
C THR A 29 9.81 35.39 15.78
N GLN A 30 9.65 36.69 15.48
CA GLN A 30 10.53 37.77 15.95
C GLN A 30 10.81 37.77 17.46
N LYS A 31 9.80 37.44 18.27
CA LYS A 31 9.88 37.48 19.74
C LYS A 31 10.74 36.36 20.35
N TYR A 32 11.10 35.33 19.58
CA TYR A 32 11.83 34.17 20.06
C TYR A 32 13.35 34.34 19.92
N ASP A 33 14.09 33.69 20.80
CA ASP A 33 15.56 33.70 20.79
C ASP A 33 16.14 32.69 19.79
N LYS A 34 15.53 31.52 19.67
CA LYS A 34 15.82 30.46 18.70
C LYS A 34 14.56 29.82 18.15
N ILE A 35 14.68 29.29 16.95
CA ILE A 35 13.59 28.64 16.21
C ILE A 35 14.09 27.26 15.77
N LEU A 36 13.36 26.22 16.13
CA LEU A 36 13.55 24.90 15.54
C LEU A 36 12.55 24.77 14.40
N PHE A 37 13.04 24.68 13.17
CA PHE A 37 12.21 24.36 12.02
C PHE A 37 12.18 22.84 11.84
N LEU A 38 11.06 22.23 12.22
CA LEU A 38 10.83 20.79 12.15
C LEU A 38 10.03 20.44 10.91
N THR A 39 10.56 19.55 10.06
CA THR A 39 9.93 19.07 8.82
C THR A 39 10.35 17.64 8.50
N ASN A 40 9.90 17.06 7.38
CA ASN A 40 10.38 15.78 6.85
C ASN A 40 11.22 15.96 5.57
N ASP A 41 11.90 14.90 5.13
CA ASP A 41 12.78 14.89 3.95
C ASP A 41 12.05 15.15 2.63
N THR A 42 10.82 14.64 2.46
CA THR A 42 9.93 14.94 1.32
C THR A 42 9.70 16.43 1.17
N LEU A 43 9.23 17.10 2.23
CA LEU A 43 8.93 18.53 2.22
C LEU A 43 10.19 19.38 2.22
N PHE A 44 11.26 18.94 2.89
CA PHE A 44 12.53 19.65 2.88
C PHE A 44 13.10 19.73 1.45
N SER A 45 13.02 18.63 0.72
CA SER A 45 13.47 18.56 -0.67
C SER A 45 12.60 19.39 -1.61
N HIS A 46 11.27 19.35 -1.44
CA HIS A 46 10.32 20.04 -2.31
C HIS A 46 10.35 21.57 -2.15
N TYR A 47 10.65 22.07 -0.95
CA TYR A 47 10.61 23.51 -0.64
C TYR A 47 11.98 24.10 -0.27
N SER A 48 13.08 23.43 -0.65
CA SER A 48 14.47 23.83 -0.36
C SER A 48 14.74 25.33 -0.58
N ASN A 49 14.43 25.82 -1.78
CA ASN A 49 14.63 27.22 -2.18
C ASN A 49 13.84 28.20 -1.30
N LEU A 50 12.62 27.82 -0.91
CA LEU A 50 11.77 28.66 -0.07
C LEU A 50 12.35 28.78 1.35
N TYR A 51 12.98 27.71 1.87
CA TYR A 51 13.64 27.75 3.17
C TYR A 51 14.85 28.70 3.15
N GLU A 52 15.71 28.57 2.15
CA GLU A 52 16.94 29.37 2.01
C GLU A 52 16.63 30.87 1.88
N GLU A 53 15.58 31.23 1.16
CA GLU A 53 15.26 32.64 0.90
C GLU A 53 14.41 33.31 1.98
N LYS A 54 13.50 32.58 2.64
CA LYS A 54 12.43 33.19 3.47
C LYS A 54 12.46 32.80 4.94
N ILE A 55 13.12 31.70 5.30
CA ILE A 55 13.07 31.11 6.66
C ILE A 55 14.46 31.10 7.31
N ALA A 56 15.52 31.00 6.51
CA ALA A 56 16.89 31.02 6.97
C ALA A 56 17.19 32.29 7.77
N SER A 57 17.61 32.10 9.02
CA SER A 57 18.06 33.17 9.90
C SER A 57 19.14 32.64 10.83
N SER A 58 19.94 33.52 11.42
CA SER A 58 20.94 33.14 12.43
C SER A 58 20.34 32.50 13.70
N LYS A 59 19.02 32.58 13.88
CA LYS A 59 18.28 31.99 14.99
C LYS A 59 17.60 30.66 14.65
N THR A 60 17.58 30.28 13.37
CA THR A 60 16.84 29.10 12.89
C THR A 60 17.78 27.89 12.79
N GLU A 61 17.42 26.81 13.49
CA GLU A 61 18.04 25.50 13.35
C GLU A 61 17.04 24.55 12.69
N TYR A 62 17.50 23.67 11.81
CA TYR A 62 16.64 22.74 11.08
C TYR A 62 16.76 21.34 11.65
N TYR A 63 15.62 20.65 11.73
CA TYR A 63 15.59 19.21 11.97
C TYR A 63 14.68 18.55 10.94
N VAL A 64 15.26 17.66 10.13
CA VAL A 64 14.58 16.96 9.05
C VAL A 64 14.39 15.51 9.45
N LEU A 65 13.13 15.12 9.66
CA LEU A 65 12.72 13.74 9.92
C LEU A 65 12.66 12.94 8.62
N PRO A 66 12.91 11.63 8.65
CA PRO A 66 12.44 10.75 7.58
C PRO A 66 10.91 10.78 7.50
N ASP A 67 10.34 10.75 6.29
CA ASP A 67 8.89 10.78 6.10
C ASP A 67 8.22 9.43 6.41
N GLY A 68 7.14 9.45 7.21
CA GLY A 68 6.36 8.26 7.54
C GLY A 68 5.94 8.14 9.02
N GLU A 69 4.82 7.46 9.25
CA GLU A 69 4.23 7.23 10.57
C GLU A 69 5.12 6.36 11.48
N GLN A 70 5.94 5.46 10.91
CA GLN A 70 6.88 4.60 11.63
C GLN A 70 7.93 5.39 12.43
N TYR A 71 8.21 6.63 12.04
CA TYR A 71 9.16 7.52 12.71
C TYR A 71 8.52 8.34 13.85
N LYS A 72 7.19 8.28 13.99
CA LYS A 72 6.42 8.95 15.04
C LYS A 72 6.54 8.22 16.38
N ASN A 73 7.74 8.16 16.94
CA ASN A 73 8.05 7.38 18.15
C ASN A 73 9.01 8.13 19.09
N LEU A 74 9.18 7.61 20.31
CA LEU A 74 10.03 8.24 21.33
C LEU A 74 11.53 8.30 20.96
N ASP A 75 12.03 7.39 20.12
CA ASP A 75 13.44 7.40 19.72
C ASP A 75 13.76 8.63 18.88
N PHE A 76 12.87 9.01 17.97
CA PHE A 76 13.05 10.24 17.19
C PHE A 76 12.82 11.50 18.01
N ILE A 77 11.92 11.47 18.99
CA ILE A 77 11.77 12.55 19.97
C ILE A 77 13.09 12.79 20.72
N GLN A 78 13.76 11.73 21.17
CA GLN A 78 15.07 11.85 21.84
C GLN A 78 16.13 12.49 20.93
N LYS A 79 16.15 12.15 19.63
CA LYS A 79 17.09 12.76 18.68
C LYS A 79 16.82 14.26 18.50
N ILE A 80 15.56 14.69 18.49
CA ILE A 80 15.20 16.11 18.45
C ILE A 80 15.69 16.82 19.70
N TYR A 81 15.49 16.24 20.90
CA TYR A 81 16.00 16.83 22.14
C TYR A 81 17.51 17.00 22.14
N ASN A 82 18.26 16.02 21.64
CA ASN A 82 19.72 16.11 21.57
C ASN A 82 20.16 17.34 20.77
N VAL A 83 19.59 17.53 19.57
CA VAL A 83 19.88 18.69 18.73
C VAL A 83 19.50 20.00 19.44
N MET A 84 18.33 20.05 20.07
CA MET A 84 17.90 21.25 20.79
C MET A 84 18.83 21.59 21.97
N LEU A 85 19.32 20.61 22.72
CA LEU A 85 20.24 20.82 23.83
C LEU A 85 21.64 21.21 23.37
N GLU A 86 22.18 20.52 22.35
CA GLU A 86 23.47 20.84 21.73
C GLU A 86 23.49 22.24 21.14
N LYS A 87 22.37 22.66 20.54
CA LYS A 87 22.18 24.00 20.01
C LYS A 87 21.69 24.99 21.05
N HIS A 88 21.70 24.67 22.35
CA HIS A 88 21.36 25.59 23.44
C HIS A 88 19.99 26.30 23.28
N PHE A 89 18.95 25.55 22.89
CA PHE A 89 17.57 26.04 22.95
C PHE A 89 17.18 26.37 24.39
N SER A 90 16.35 27.39 24.57
CA SER A 90 15.92 27.91 25.87
C SER A 90 14.40 27.87 26.02
N ARG A 91 13.89 28.25 27.20
CA ARG A 91 12.44 28.40 27.43
C ARG A 91 11.79 29.52 26.59
N LYS A 92 12.60 30.40 25.98
CA LYS A 92 12.15 31.48 25.08
C LYS A 92 12.25 31.09 23.60
N SER A 93 12.57 29.83 23.31
CA SER A 93 12.64 29.31 21.96
C SER A 93 11.27 28.81 21.49
N CYS A 94 11.15 28.60 20.17
CA CYS A 94 9.92 28.13 19.54
C CYS A 94 10.18 27.00 18.54
N ILE A 95 9.22 26.10 18.39
CA ILE A 95 9.22 25.07 17.33
C ILE A 95 8.22 25.46 16.24
N LEU A 96 8.68 25.57 14.99
CA LEU A 96 7.84 25.65 13.81
C LEU A 96 7.66 24.25 13.25
N CYS A 97 6.42 23.74 13.26
CA CYS A 97 6.09 22.40 12.78
C CYS A 97 5.55 22.50 11.36
N PHE A 98 6.41 22.31 10.36
CA PHE A 98 6.04 22.35 8.95
C PHE A 98 5.88 20.92 8.40
N GLY A 99 4.65 20.44 8.36
CA GLY A 99 4.37 19.11 7.79
C GLY A 99 2.94 18.62 7.99
N GLY A 100 2.71 17.35 7.67
CA GLY A 100 1.44 16.68 7.96
C GLY A 100 1.26 16.38 9.45
N GLY A 101 0.30 15.49 9.77
CA GLY A 101 -0.05 15.14 11.16
C GLY A 101 1.13 14.61 11.98
N VAL A 102 2.02 13.82 11.38
CA VAL A 102 3.22 13.27 12.05
C VAL A 102 4.12 14.38 12.59
N VAL A 103 4.52 15.33 11.73
CA VAL A 103 5.40 16.44 12.11
C VAL A 103 4.72 17.34 13.15
N CYS A 104 3.42 17.62 12.96
CA CYS A 104 2.63 18.44 13.88
C CYS A 104 2.57 17.82 15.29
N ASP A 105 2.28 16.52 15.37
CA ASP A 105 2.18 15.80 16.64
C ASP A 105 3.54 15.68 17.32
N MET A 106 4.60 15.31 16.59
CA MET A 106 5.94 15.18 17.16
C MET A 106 6.47 16.53 17.64
N GLY A 107 6.34 17.57 16.82
CA GLY A 107 6.79 18.91 17.20
C GLY A 107 6.03 19.47 18.39
N GLY A 108 4.71 19.25 18.45
CA GLY A 108 3.89 19.58 19.61
C GLY A 108 4.26 18.77 20.86
N PHE A 109 4.56 17.48 20.71
CA PHE A 109 5.02 16.63 21.81
C PHE A 109 6.34 17.13 22.38
N VAL A 110 7.32 17.42 21.50
CA VAL A 110 8.62 18.00 21.88
C VAL A 110 8.39 19.32 22.60
N ALA A 111 7.56 20.21 22.05
CA ALA A 111 7.26 21.50 22.65
C ALA A 111 6.65 21.37 24.05
N ALA A 112 5.71 20.43 24.24
CA ALA A 112 5.03 20.20 25.52
C ALA A 112 5.97 19.74 26.63
N SER A 113 6.97 18.93 26.28
CA SER A 113 7.83 18.23 27.24
C SER A 113 9.21 18.86 27.41
N PHE A 114 9.77 19.47 26.36
CA PHE A 114 11.08 20.13 26.42
C PHE A 114 11.05 21.30 27.40
N MET A 115 11.98 21.30 28.36
CA MET A 115 12.02 22.27 29.46
C MET A 115 10.69 22.47 30.22
N ARG A 116 9.80 21.45 30.20
CA ARG A 116 8.44 21.48 30.75
C ARG A 116 7.48 22.44 30.03
N GLY A 117 7.72 22.68 28.74
CA GLY A 117 6.85 23.49 27.88
C GLY A 117 7.60 24.66 27.26
N ILE A 118 7.60 24.72 25.94
CA ILE A 118 8.00 25.88 25.13
C ILE A 118 6.95 26.15 24.05
N ASP A 119 6.98 27.34 23.47
CA ASP A 119 6.03 27.70 22.43
C ASP A 119 6.24 26.87 21.16
N PHE A 120 5.15 26.61 20.44
CA PHE A 120 5.20 26.05 19.09
C PHE A 120 4.11 26.61 18.20
N ILE A 121 4.34 26.57 16.90
CA ILE A 121 3.43 27.02 15.85
C ILE A 121 3.29 25.89 14.84
N GLN A 122 2.05 25.61 14.44
CA GLN A 122 1.77 24.58 13.44
C GLN A 122 1.60 25.21 12.06
N ILE A 123 2.20 24.57 11.05
CA ILE A 123 2.09 24.93 9.63
C ILE A 123 1.71 23.65 8.88
N PRO A 124 0.44 23.19 9.00
CA PRO A 124 -0.01 21.93 8.43
C PRO A 124 0.02 21.93 6.90
N THR A 125 0.63 20.91 6.30
CA THR A 125 0.85 20.82 4.84
C THR A 125 -0.01 19.78 4.14
N SER A 126 -0.75 18.95 4.88
CA SER A 126 -1.76 18.04 4.33
C SER A 126 -3.16 18.50 4.69
N LEU A 127 -4.15 18.21 3.83
CA LEU A 127 -5.54 18.58 4.09
C LEU A 127 -6.02 18.00 5.43
N LEU A 128 -5.70 16.73 5.71
CA LEU A 128 -5.99 16.07 6.99
C LEU A 128 -5.47 16.87 8.19
N ALA A 129 -4.22 17.34 8.12
CA ALA A 129 -3.64 18.13 9.20
C ALA A 129 -4.29 19.51 9.31
N GLN A 130 -4.66 20.12 8.18
CA GLN A 130 -5.29 21.44 8.13
C GLN A 130 -6.71 21.45 8.72
N VAL A 131 -7.49 20.38 8.49
CA VAL A 131 -8.88 20.30 8.95
C VAL A 131 -9.05 19.60 10.29
N ASP A 132 -8.12 18.73 10.65
CA ASP A 132 -8.21 17.89 11.83
C ASP A 132 -6.92 17.95 12.68
N ALA A 133 -5.85 17.22 12.33
CA ALA A 133 -4.76 16.92 13.28
C ALA A 133 -4.11 18.14 13.97
N SER A 134 -4.03 19.29 13.29
CA SER A 134 -3.41 20.49 13.87
C SER A 134 -4.26 21.24 14.91
N ILE A 135 -5.50 20.81 15.12
CA ILE A 135 -6.50 21.51 15.90
C ILE A 135 -6.90 20.69 17.13
N GLY A 136 -6.98 21.34 18.30
CA GLY A 136 -7.47 20.73 19.53
C GLY A 136 -6.41 20.18 20.46
N GLY A 137 -5.13 20.47 20.19
CA GLY A 137 -4.01 20.36 21.13
C GLY A 137 -3.63 18.94 21.57
N LYS A 138 -4.19 17.89 20.97
CA LYS A 138 -3.69 16.53 21.19
C LYS A 138 -2.38 16.39 20.43
N VAL A 139 -1.31 16.08 21.13
CA VAL A 139 0.02 15.85 20.55
C VAL A 139 0.55 14.55 21.11
N ALA A 140 0.94 13.61 20.25
CA ALA A 140 1.26 12.26 20.70
C ALA A 140 2.29 11.56 19.81
N VAL A 141 2.87 10.50 20.35
CA VAL A 141 3.70 9.56 19.60
C VAL A 141 3.21 8.13 19.79
N ASN A 142 3.63 7.28 18.86
CA ASN A 142 3.27 5.87 18.80
C ASN A 142 4.18 5.06 19.74
N HIS A 143 3.63 3.95 20.21
CA HIS A 143 4.37 2.87 20.87
C HIS A 143 4.16 1.59 20.04
N PRO A 144 5.05 0.59 20.10
CA PRO A 144 4.82 -0.71 19.46
C PRO A 144 3.48 -1.40 19.81
N PHE A 145 2.80 -0.97 20.88
CA PHE A 145 1.48 -1.48 21.28
C PHE A 145 0.31 -0.61 20.78
N GLY A 146 0.57 0.45 19.99
CA GLY A 146 -0.49 1.24 19.35
C GLY A 146 -0.13 2.71 19.09
N LYS A 147 -0.88 3.33 18.16
CA LYS A 147 -0.70 4.74 17.76
C LYS A 147 -1.12 5.74 18.82
N ASN A 148 -0.44 6.88 18.95
CA ASN A 148 -0.82 7.99 19.83
C ASN A 148 -1.05 7.61 21.31
N LEU A 149 -0.33 6.60 21.82
CA LEU A 149 -0.48 6.12 23.21
C LEU A 149 0.14 7.06 24.24
N ILE A 150 1.15 7.82 23.84
CA ILE A 150 1.97 8.62 24.74
C ILE A 150 1.90 10.05 24.24
N GLY A 151 1.35 10.97 25.04
CA GLY A 151 1.07 12.32 24.56
C GLY A 151 0.64 13.31 25.63
N PHE A 152 0.36 14.52 25.18
CA PHE A 152 -0.09 15.65 25.98
C PHE A 152 -1.30 16.33 25.33
N PHE A 153 -2.05 17.07 26.15
CA PHE A 153 -2.92 18.14 25.67
C PHE A 153 -2.13 19.45 25.77
N TYR A 154 -1.61 19.94 24.64
CA TYR A 154 -0.75 21.12 24.55
C TYR A 154 -1.14 22.00 23.35
N SER A 155 -1.54 23.22 23.62
CA SER A 155 -2.08 24.15 22.61
C SER A 155 -0.96 24.90 21.87
N PRO A 156 -1.02 25.03 20.53
CA PRO A 156 -0.08 25.86 19.79
C PRO A 156 -0.30 27.35 20.07
N LYS A 157 0.68 28.18 19.71
CA LYS A 157 0.53 29.65 19.72
C LYS A 157 -0.16 30.20 18.49
N ALA A 158 -0.11 29.46 17.38
CA ALA A 158 -0.89 29.71 16.16
C ALA A 158 -0.91 28.45 15.29
N VAL A 159 -1.93 28.34 14.45
CA VAL A 159 -1.99 27.38 13.35
C VAL A 159 -2.09 28.17 12.04
N LEU A 160 -1.13 27.96 11.13
CA LEU A 160 -0.99 28.69 9.88
C LEU A 160 -1.34 27.76 8.72
N ILE A 161 -2.58 27.83 8.24
CA ILE A 161 -3.11 26.98 7.17
C ILE A 161 -2.91 27.68 5.83
N ASP A 162 -1.89 27.24 5.10
CA ASP A 162 -1.60 27.71 3.74
C ASP A 162 -2.17 26.74 2.69
N VAL A 163 -3.25 27.14 2.02
CA VAL A 163 -3.96 26.27 1.06
C VAL A 163 -3.16 26.00 -0.20
N SER A 164 -2.22 26.88 -0.56
CA SER A 164 -1.36 26.72 -1.73
C SER A 164 -0.46 25.48 -1.63
N LEU A 165 -0.20 24.99 -0.41
CA LEU A 165 0.59 23.79 -0.16
C LEU A 165 -0.13 22.50 -0.60
N LEU A 166 -1.46 22.56 -0.78
CA LEU A 166 -2.25 21.40 -1.20
C LEU A 166 -2.05 21.08 -2.70
N HIS A 167 -1.55 22.02 -3.51
CA HIS A 167 -1.31 21.78 -4.94
C HIS A 167 -0.25 20.70 -5.20
N SER A 168 0.78 20.61 -4.35
CA SER A 168 1.81 19.56 -4.44
C SER A 168 1.46 18.30 -3.64
N LEU A 169 0.32 18.28 -2.95
CA LEU A 169 -0.07 17.13 -2.15
C LEU A 169 -0.54 15.99 -3.06
N HIS A 170 0.02 14.80 -2.85
CA HIS A 170 -0.38 13.60 -3.57
C HIS A 170 -1.88 13.33 -3.40
N GLU A 171 -2.53 12.89 -4.48
CA GLU A 171 -4.00 12.81 -4.53
C GLU A 171 -4.59 11.91 -3.42
N VAL A 172 -3.97 10.75 -3.16
CA VAL A 172 -4.36 9.86 -2.04
C VAL A 172 -4.33 10.55 -0.68
N GLN A 173 -3.37 11.46 -0.45
CA GLN A 173 -3.30 12.23 0.81
C GLN A 173 -4.35 13.34 0.87
N PHE A 174 -4.71 13.92 -0.28
CA PHE A 174 -5.82 14.86 -0.38
C PHE A 174 -7.16 14.15 -0.10
N GLN A 175 -7.41 12.99 -0.71
CA GLN A 175 -8.56 12.12 -0.47
C GLN A 175 -8.67 11.69 1.00
N SER A 176 -7.54 11.35 1.62
CA SER A 176 -7.48 11.02 3.05
C SER A 176 -7.98 12.19 3.91
N GLY A 177 -7.57 13.43 3.61
CA GLY A 177 -8.10 14.64 4.25
C GLY A 177 -9.57 14.93 3.92
N MET A 178 -10.00 14.66 2.69
CA MET A 178 -11.40 14.81 2.29
C MET A 178 -12.34 13.86 3.05
N SER A 179 -11.85 12.70 3.48
CA SER A 179 -12.63 11.77 4.31
C SER A 179 -13.00 12.39 5.66
N GLU A 180 -12.05 13.09 6.29
CA GLU A 180 -12.27 13.87 7.51
C GLU A 180 -13.19 15.08 7.29
N VAL A 181 -13.09 15.73 6.12
CA VAL A 181 -13.99 16.81 5.71
C VAL A 181 -15.43 16.32 5.59
N ILE A 182 -15.64 15.16 4.94
CA ILE A 182 -16.96 14.54 4.82
C ILE A 182 -17.48 14.15 6.21
N LYS A 183 -16.64 13.57 7.08
CA LYS A 183 -16.99 13.31 8.50
C LYS A 183 -17.45 14.60 9.20
N HIS A 184 -16.73 15.70 9.06
CA HIS A 184 -17.17 16.99 9.61
C HIS A 184 -18.52 17.44 9.03
N SER A 185 -18.78 17.21 7.75
CA SER A 185 -20.09 17.50 7.14
C SER A 185 -21.24 16.68 7.76
N ILE A 186 -20.98 15.45 8.19
CA ILE A 186 -21.93 14.62 8.95
C ILE A 186 -22.17 15.25 10.32
N LEU A 187 -21.10 15.65 11.02
CA LEU A 187 -21.11 16.26 12.35
C LEU A 187 -21.71 17.68 12.39
N CYS A 188 -21.79 18.35 11.24
CA CYS A 188 -22.47 19.62 11.12
C CYS A 188 -23.97 19.47 11.48
N PRO A 189 -24.55 20.32 12.36
CA PRO A 189 -25.94 20.16 12.82
C PRO A 189 -27.01 20.14 11.72
N ASN A 190 -26.70 20.69 10.54
CA ASN A 190 -27.54 20.72 9.36
C ASN A 190 -26.81 20.14 8.14
N ASN A 191 -27.45 20.17 6.96
CA ASN A 191 -26.88 19.61 5.72
C ASN A 191 -26.02 20.61 4.93
N ALA A 192 -25.91 21.87 5.34
CA ALA A 192 -25.31 22.94 4.54
C ALA A 192 -23.87 22.62 4.12
N TYR A 193 -23.09 22.01 5.01
CA TYR A 193 -21.72 21.66 4.66
C TYR A 193 -21.66 20.51 3.64
N SER A 194 -22.48 19.46 3.79
CA SER A 194 -22.56 18.40 2.78
C SER A 194 -23.06 18.91 1.43
N ASP A 195 -24.00 19.87 1.43
CA ASP A 195 -24.52 20.49 0.20
C ASP A 195 -23.46 21.39 -0.47
N PHE A 196 -22.62 22.06 0.33
CA PHE A 196 -21.44 22.79 -0.15
C PHE A 196 -20.44 21.85 -0.83
N LEU A 197 -20.16 20.68 -0.25
CA LEU A 197 -19.23 19.71 -0.85
C LEU A 197 -19.75 19.17 -2.19
N VAL A 198 -21.05 18.90 -2.31
CA VAL A 198 -21.66 18.48 -3.59
C VAL A 198 -21.60 19.62 -4.62
N LYS A 199 -22.00 20.83 -4.22
CA LYS A 199 -22.08 21.99 -5.13
C LYS A 199 -20.73 22.39 -5.72
N ASN A 200 -19.66 22.31 -4.92
CA ASN A 200 -18.33 22.81 -5.31
C ASN A 200 -17.33 21.67 -5.59
N GLN A 201 -17.81 20.46 -5.88
CA GLN A 201 -16.99 19.26 -6.11
C GLN A 201 -15.84 19.52 -7.08
N LYS A 202 -16.14 20.08 -8.25
CA LYS A 202 -15.16 20.36 -9.30
C LYS A 202 -14.05 21.29 -8.80
N GLU A 203 -14.42 22.40 -8.19
CA GLU A 203 -13.48 23.41 -7.70
C GLU A 203 -12.60 22.86 -6.56
N ILE A 204 -13.15 21.97 -5.72
CA ILE A 204 -12.39 21.30 -4.66
C ILE A 204 -11.38 20.32 -5.26
N GLN A 205 -11.77 19.51 -6.26
CA GLN A 205 -10.88 18.59 -6.97
C GLN A 205 -9.79 19.32 -7.76
N GLU A 206 -10.12 20.47 -8.35
CA GLU A 206 -9.17 21.37 -9.02
C GLU A 206 -8.30 22.17 -8.02
N LYS A 207 -8.55 22.01 -6.70
CA LYS A 207 -7.82 22.65 -5.60
C LYS A 207 -7.88 24.18 -5.69
N GLU A 208 -9.01 24.75 -6.12
CA GLU A 208 -9.21 26.20 -6.20
C GLU A 208 -9.11 26.85 -4.81
N GLU A 209 -8.16 27.78 -4.64
CA GLU A 209 -7.76 28.29 -3.32
C GLU A 209 -8.92 28.92 -2.54
N ALA A 210 -9.80 29.69 -3.21
CA ALA A 210 -10.93 30.35 -2.55
C ALA A 210 -11.95 29.33 -1.99
N THR A 211 -12.18 28.26 -2.73
CA THR A 211 -13.07 27.16 -2.34
C THR A 211 -12.44 26.34 -1.21
N LEU A 212 -11.13 26.04 -1.31
CA LEU A 212 -10.39 25.35 -0.25
C LEU A 212 -10.35 26.13 1.07
N ILE A 213 -10.16 27.45 1.03
CA ILE A 213 -10.24 28.31 2.23
C ILE A 213 -11.61 28.15 2.91
N SER A 214 -12.68 28.17 2.13
CA SER A 214 -14.06 28.06 2.65
C SER A 214 -14.38 26.65 3.17
N LEU A 215 -13.83 25.62 2.54
CA LEU A 215 -13.91 24.23 2.98
C LEU A 215 -13.20 24.05 4.33
N ILE A 216 -11.92 24.47 4.41
CA ILE A 216 -11.12 24.30 5.62
C ILE A 216 -11.70 25.16 6.76
N GLU A 217 -12.17 26.37 6.49
CA GLU A 217 -12.86 27.21 7.47
C GLU A 217 -14.05 26.48 8.11
N GLN A 218 -14.91 25.83 7.32
CA GLN A 218 -16.05 25.09 7.83
C GLN A 218 -15.63 23.91 8.72
N SER A 219 -14.66 23.09 8.29
CA SER A 219 -14.12 22.01 9.12
C SER A 219 -13.53 22.54 10.44
N CYS A 220 -12.72 23.61 10.39
CA CYS A 220 -12.11 24.22 11.56
C CYS A 220 -13.16 24.76 12.55
N GLN A 221 -14.26 25.36 12.06
CA GLN A 221 -15.35 25.85 12.92
C GLN A 221 -16.07 24.69 13.64
N ILE A 222 -16.32 23.59 12.93
CA ILE A 222 -16.93 22.38 13.52
C ILE A 222 -16.01 21.82 14.60
N LYS A 223 -14.72 21.67 14.29
CA LYS A 223 -13.76 21.15 15.27
C LYS A 223 -13.57 22.10 16.46
N LYS A 224 -13.55 23.41 16.22
CA LYS A 224 -13.55 24.44 17.27
C LYS A 224 -14.69 24.23 18.25
N TYR A 225 -15.93 24.08 17.78
CA TYR A 225 -17.11 23.89 18.64
C TYR A 225 -16.90 22.74 19.65
N TYR A 226 -16.48 21.56 19.16
CA TYR A 226 -16.25 20.41 20.04
C TYR A 226 -15.06 20.59 20.99
N VAL A 227 -13.98 21.24 20.54
CA VAL A 227 -12.78 21.47 21.35
C VAL A 227 -13.02 22.49 22.47
N GLU A 228 -13.73 23.58 22.19
CA GLU A 228 -14.02 24.62 23.19
C GLU A 228 -14.94 24.11 24.29
N GLU A 229 -15.94 23.30 23.93
CA GLU A 229 -16.86 22.68 24.88
C GLU A 229 -16.21 21.53 25.69
N ASP A 230 -15.40 20.68 25.04
CA ASP A 230 -14.82 19.49 25.66
C ASP A 230 -13.38 19.22 25.20
N MET A 231 -12.43 20.02 25.71
CA MET A 231 -11.01 19.89 25.34
C MET A 231 -10.41 18.52 25.69
N GLN A 232 -10.83 17.85 26.77
CA GLN A 232 -10.22 16.59 27.21
C GLN A 232 -10.88 15.34 26.64
N GLU A 233 -11.89 15.49 25.77
CA GLU A 233 -12.63 14.36 25.18
C GLU A 233 -13.29 13.45 26.22
N LYS A 234 -14.01 14.05 27.19
CA LYS A 234 -14.77 13.33 28.22
C LYS A 234 -16.29 13.37 28.01
N GLY A 235 -16.75 14.08 26.99
CA GLY A 235 -18.15 14.33 26.67
C GLY A 235 -18.32 14.50 25.15
N ILE A 236 -18.82 15.66 24.71
CA ILE A 236 -19.27 15.84 23.33
C ILE A 236 -18.15 15.73 22.29
N ARG A 237 -16.88 15.95 22.65
CA ARG A 237 -15.76 15.80 21.71
C ARG A 237 -15.57 14.36 21.28
N ALA A 238 -16.10 13.39 22.04
CA ALA A 238 -16.15 11.99 21.62
C ALA A 238 -16.91 11.81 20.28
N PHE A 239 -17.82 12.71 19.90
CA PHE A 239 -18.51 12.64 18.61
C PHE A 239 -17.59 12.86 17.41
N LEU A 240 -16.43 13.50 17.58
CA LEU A 240 -15.41 13.57 16.52
C LEU A 240 -14.86 12.19 16.13
N ASN A 241 -15.10 11.17 16.96
CA ASN A 241 -14.75 9.78 16.69
C ASN A 241 -15.79 9.03 15.85
N PHE A 242 -16.74 9.73 15.22
CA PHE A 242 -17.65 9.12 14.24
C PHE A 242 -16.84 8.37 13.16
N GLY A 243 -17.15 7.10 12.94
CA GLY A 243 -16.45 6.16 12.07
C GLY A 243 -15.13 5.60 12.62
N HIS A 244 -14.57 6.14 13.71
CA HIS A 244 -13.20 5.81 14.10
C HIS A 244 -13.05 4.44 14.78
N THR A 245 -14.11 3.90 15.39
CA THR A 245 -14.05 2.58 16.04
C THR A 245 -13.71 1.49 15.02
N TYR A 246 -14.38 1.50 13.87
CA TYR A 246 -14.07 0.58 12.77
C TYR A 246 -12.80 0.97 12.03
N ALA A 247 -12.56 2.27 11.81
CA ALA A 247 -11.37 2.74 11.13
C ALA A 247 -10.08 2.26 11.83
N HIS A 248 -9.99 2.41 13.15
CA HIS A 248 -8.83 1.97 13.91
C HIS A 248 -8.65 0.44 13.89
N ALA A 249 -9.75 -0.32 13.91
CA ALA A 249 -9.70 -1.77 13.80
C ALA A 249 -9.14 -2.20 12.43
N LEU A 250 -9.59 -1.55 11.35
CA LEU A 250 -9.03 -1.76 10.02
C LEU A 250 -7.56 -1.37 9.96
N GLU A 251 -7.20 -0.16 10.38
CA GLU A 251 -5.80 0.29 10.42
C GLU A 251 -4.90 -0.72 11.14
N ASN A 252 -5.36 -1.30 12.25
CA ASN A 252 -4.63 -2.34 12.98
C ASN A 252 -4.52 -3.65 12.19
N LEU A 253 -5.61 -4.16 11.61
CA LEU A 253 -5.61 -5.41 10.83
C LEU A 253 -4.76 -5.33 9.57
N TYR A 254 -4.67 -4.15 8.97
CA TYR A 254 -3.78 -3.84 7.86
C TYR A 254 -2.34 -3.52 8.30
N HIS A 255 -2.02 -3.66 9.58
CA HIS A 255 -0.70 -3.35 10.16
C HIS A 255 -0.23 -1.92 9.89
N TYR A 256 -1.18 -1.00 9.72
CA TYR A 256 -0.98 0.40 9.33
C TYR A 256 -0.30 0.59 7.97
N GLU A 257 -0.31 -0.46 7.15
CA GLU A 257 0.18 -0.48 5.78
C GLU A 257 -1.03 -0.64 4.84
N HIS A 258 -0.90 -0.29 3.56
CA HIS A 258 -1.92 -0.54 2.54
C HIS A 258 -3.31 0.12 2.74
N ILE A 259 -3.64 0.73 3.88
CA ILE A 259 -4.87 1.50 4.08
C ILE A 259 -4.53 2.90 4.57
N SER A 260 -5.06 3.92 3.89
CA SER A 260 -4.93 5.29 4.40
C SER A 260 -5.89 5.52 5.56
N HIS A 261 -5.55 6.43 6.48
CA HIS A 261 -6.44 6.77 7.59
C HIS A 261 -7.82 7.26 7.10
N GLY A 262 -7.86 8.12 6.07
CA GLY A 262 -9.14 8.58 5.53
C GLY A 262 -9.97 7.48 4.88
N GLU A 263 -9.34 6.54 4.16
CA GLU A 263 -10.04 5.35 3.64
C GLU A 263 -10.70 4.55 4.78
N ALA A 264 -9.96 4.31 5.87
CA ALA A 264 -10.49 3.62 7.04
C ALA A 264 -11.65 4.40 7.70
N VAL A 265 -11.51 5.73 7.84
CA VAL A 265 -12.55 6.62 8.38
C VAL A 265 -13.79 6.63 7.49
N ALA A 266 -13.65 6.63 6.16
CA ALA A 266 -14.76 6.58 5.22
C ALA A 266 -15.58 5.28 5.38
N LYS A 267 -14.89 4.13 5.36
CA LYS A 267 -15.52 2.81 5.60
C LYS A 267 -16.21 2.77 6.98
N GLY A 268 -15.59 3.35 8.00
CA GLY A 268 -16.17 3.45 9.35
C GLY A 268 -17.38 4.38 9.45
N CYS A 269 -17.36 5.52 8.77
CA CYS A 269 -18.51 6.44 8.73
C CYS A 269 -19.74 5.75 8.12
N LEU A 270 -19.55 4.94 7.07
CA LEU A 270 -20.66 4.18 6.49
C LEU A 270 -21.17 3.09 7.42
N LEU A 271 -20.31 2.41 8.20
CA LEU A 271 -20.76 1.46 9.21
C LEU A 271 -21.62 2.16 10.29
N ASP A 272 -21.17 3.28 10.84
CA ASP A 272 -21.92 4.03 11.87
C ASP A 272 -23.25 4.56 11.31
N LEU A 273 -23.28 5.04 10.07
CA LEU A 273 -24.51 5.46 9.40
C LEU A 273 -25.46 4.29 9.13
N PHE A 274 -24.94 3.16 8.66
CA PHE A 274 -25.76 1.99 8.36
C PHE A 274 -26.38 1.40 9.63
N THR A 275 -25.59 1.26 10.70
CA THR A 275 -26.12 0.78 11.98
C THR A 275 -27.10 1.78 12.60
N SER A 276 -26.92 3.08 12.40
CA SER A 276 -27.93 4.10 12.74
C SER A 276 -29.23 3.94 11.94
N TYR A 277 -29.13 3.66 10.64
CA TYR A 277 -30.28 3.38 9.77
C TYR A 277 -31.05 2.12 10.22
N GLN A 278 -30.34 1.02 10.51
CA GLN A 278 -30.94 -0.23 11.00
C GLN A 278 -31.71 -0.04 12.30
N LYS A 279 -31.30 0.94 13.14
CA LYS A 279 -32.01 1.34 14.36
C LYS A 279 -33.17 2.32 14.13
N GLY A 280 -33.46 2.69 12.88
CA GLY A 280 -34.48 3.68 12.53
C GLY A 280 -34.13 5.11 12.95
N LEU A 281 -32.84 5.42 13.19
CA LEU A 281 -32.40 6.73 13.66
C LEU A 281 -32.21 7.74 12.52
N LEU A 282 -32.01 7.27 11.29
CA LEU A 282 -31.88 8.10 10.09
C LEU A 282 -32.50 7.40 8.88
N PRO A 283 -32.94 8.14 7.85
CA PRO A 283 -33.50 7.55 6.64
C PRO A 283 -32.41 6.99 5.72
N LEU A 284 -32.74 5.95 4.94
CA LEU A 284 -31.83 5.32 3.99
C LEU A 284 -31.25 6.33 2.98
N GLU A 285 -32.05 7.30 2.54
CA GLU A 285 -31.59 8.30 1.56
C GLU A 285 -30.42 9.13 2.09
N TYR A 286 -30.32 9.34 3.41
CA TYR A 286 -29.19 10.05 3.99
C TYR A 286 -27.93 9.19 4.03
N PHE A 287 -28.06 7.89 4.31
CA PHE A 287 -26.94 6.94 4.19
C PHE A 287 -26.40 6.92 2.75
N GLU A 288 -27.30 6.77 1.76
CA GLU A 288 -26.94 6.75 0.33
C GLU A 288 -26.32 8.08 -0.12
N LYS A 289 -26.85 9.22 0.33
CA LYS A 289 -26.26 10.53 0.04
C LYS A 289 -24.81 10.62 0.48
N ILE A 290 -24.49 10.18 1.70
CA ILE A 290 -23.12 10.24 2.22
C ILE A 290 -22.20 9.22 1.53
N LYS A 291 -22.71 8.03 1.21
CA LYS A 291 -21.99 7.05 0.40
C LYS A 291 -21.59 7.64 -0.95
N ASN A 292 -22.56 8.18 -1.69
CA ASN A 292 -22.30 8.81 -2.99
C ASN A 292 -21.32 9.99 -2.87
N LEU A 293 -21.36 10.73 -1.74
CA LEU A 293 -20.40 11.81 -1.51
C LEU A 293 -18.96 11.30 -1.35
N PHE A 294 -18.72 10.13 -0.74
CA PHE A 294 -17.37 9.53 -0.76
C PHE A 294 -16.96 9.13 -2.18
N ASP A 295 -17.88 8.52 -2.94
CA ASP A 295 -17.65 8.10 -4.32
C ASP A 295 -17.34 9.31 -5.24
N ASP A 296 -18.03 10.44 -5.05
CA ASP A 296 -17.83 11.71 -5.77
C ASP A 296 -16.41 12.28 -5.59
N TYR A 297 -15.73 11.95 -4.49
CA TYR A 297 -14.33 12.32 -4.22
C TYR A 297 -13.34 11.18 -4.45
N SER A 298 -13.77 10.11 -5.11
CA SER A 298 -12.96 8.92 -5.41
C SER A 298 -12.35 8.28 -4.15
N ILE A 299 -13.09 8.30 -3.04
CA ILE A 299 -12.68 7.70 -1.77
C ILE A 299 -13.33 6.33 -1.66
N ASP A 300 -12.53 5.26 -1.57
CA ASP A 300 -13.07 3.92 -1.41
C ASP A 300 -13.68 3.71 -0.01
N SER A 301 -14.99 3.88 0.06
CA SER A 301 -15.79 3.68 1.27
C SER A 301 -16.39 2.26 1.38
N THR A 302 -16.08 1.36 0.43
CA THR A 302 -16.61 -0.01 0.39
C THR A 302 -16.09 -0.83 1.57
N PRO A 303 -16.95 -1.47 2.39
CA PRO A 303 -16.46 -2.31 3.47
C PRO A 303 -15.61 -3.48 2.96
N VAL A 304 -14.62 -3.86 3.77
CA VAL A 304 -13.75 -5.02 3.52
C VAL A 304 -14.18 -6.17 4.41
N LEU A 305 -14.38 -7.34 3.80
CA LEU A 305 -14.69 -8.59 4.46
C LEU A 305 -13.42 -9.22 5.03
N PHE A 306 -13.27 -9.07 6.35
CA PHE A 306 -12.45 -9.95 7.17
C PHE A 306 -13.35 -10.93 7.94
N PRO A 307 -12.81 -12.04 8.47
CA PRO A 307 -13.51 -12.84 9.46
C PRO A 307 -14.07 -11.95 10.58
N PHE A 308 -15.40 -11.94 10.74
CA PHE A 308 -16.09 -11.01 11.64
C PHE A 308 -15.53 -11.04 13.07
N GLN A 309 -15.11 -12.22 13.55
CA GLN A 309 -14.49 -12.37 14.86
C GLN A 309 -13.21 -11.54 15.00
N ASN A 310 -12.35 -11.51 13.97
CA ASN A 310 -11.10 -10.76 13.99
C ASN A 310 -11.37 -9.25 13.99
N LEU A 311 -12.34 -8.79 13.18
CA LEU A 311 -12.77 -7.38 13.19
C LEU A 311 -13.36 -6.99 14.55
N TRP A 312 -14.20 -7.85 15.12
CA TRP A 312 -14.83 -7.60 16.41
C TRP A 312 -13.79 -7.52 17.53
N GLU A 313 -12.84 -8.46 17.59
CA GLU A 313 -11.73 -8.45 18.55
C GLU A 313 -10.83 -7.21 18.38
N ALA A 314 -10.54 -6.82 17.13
CA ALA A 314 -9.77 -5.61 16.85
C ALA A 314 -10.50 -4.34 17.31
N MET A 315 -11.83 -4.27 17.12
CA MET A 315 -12.65 -3.18 17.63
C MET A 315 -12.70 -3.19 19.16
N GLU A 316 -12.78 -4.34 19.83
CA GLU A 316 -12.76 -4.45 21.30
C GLU A 316 -11.49 -3.86 21.91
N GLN A 317 -10.35 -3.99 21.21
CA GLN A 317 -9.05 -3.46 21.63
C GLN A 317 -8.90 -1.94 21.45
N ASP A 318 -9.85 -1.24 20.82
CA ASP A 318 -9.82 0.23 20.76
C ASP A 318 -9.86 0.80 22.19
N LYS A 319 -8.93 1.72 22.46
CA LYS A 319 -8.65 2.35 23.75
C LYS A 319 -9.81 3.15 24.32
N LYS A 320 -10.82 3.44 23.50
CA LYS A 320 -12.06 4.11 23.91
C LYS A 320 -13.01 3.17 24.66
N ASN A 321 -12.83 1.87 24.53
CA ASN A 321 -13.73 0.88 25.11
C ASN A 321 -13.40 0.65 26.59
N ALA A 322 -14.45 0.54 27.39
CA ALA A 322 -14.36 0.12 28.78
C ALA A 322 -15.18 -1.17 28.96
N PHE A 323 -14.65 -2.12 29.73
CA PHE A 323 -15.35 -3.36 30.10
C PHE A 323 -15.83 -4.23 28.92
N SER A 324 -15.02 -4.34 27.86
CA SER A 324 -15.32 -5.14 26.64
C SER A 324 -16.60 -4.74 25.90
N LYS A 325 -17.11 -3.52 26.15
CA LYS A 325 -18.20 -2.93 25.37
C LYS A 325 -17.63 -2.00 24.31
N ILE A 326 -17.89 -2.31 23.05
CA ILE A 326 -17.54 -1.44 21.93
C ILE A 326 -18.56 -0.30 21.90
N ASN A 327 -18.14 0.93 22.19
CA ASN A 327 -19.01 2.10 22.02
C ASN A 327 -18.73 2.75 20.66
N THR A 328 -19.81 3.17 19.98
CA THR A 328 -19.71 3.98 18.76
C THR A 328 -20.64 5.19 18.82
N VAL A 329 -20.47 6.09 17.86
CA VAL A 329 -21.30 7.28 17.69
C VAL A 329 -22.42 6.97 16.71
N TYR A 330 -23.66 7.00 17.18
CA TYR A 330 -24.84 6.91 16.32
C TYR A 330 -25.32 8.30 15.93
N LEU A 331 -25.82 8.43 14.70
CA LEU A 331 -26.49 9.63 14.20
C LEU A 331 -27.99 9.42 14.20
N LYS A 332 -28.70 10.28 14.92
CA LYS A 332 -30.15 10.44 14.80
C LYS A 332 -30.47 11.68 13.98
N LYS A 333 -31.16 11.49 12.87
CA LYS A 333 -31.56 12.54 11.94
C LYS A 333 -33.09 12.61 11.84
N GLN A 334 -33.65 13.74 12.24
CA GLN A 334 -35.07 14.06 12.08
C GLN A 334 -35.19 15.37 11.32
N GLU A 335 -35.78 15.32 10.12
CA GLU A 335 -35.85 16.46 9.21
C GLU A 335 -34.46 17.13 9.01
N ASN A 336 -34.33 18.41 9.37
CA ASN A 336 -33.10 19.20 9.25
C ASN A 336 -32.24 19.22 10.52
N LYS A 337 -32.56 18.42 11.54
CA LYS A 337 -31.79 18.34 12.79
C LYS A 337 -31.02 17.02 12.89
N LYS A 338 -29.78 17.12 13.37
CA LYS A 338 -28.91 15.99 13.70
C LYS A 338 -28.61 15.98 15.20
N GLU A 339 -28.70 14.81 15.80
CA GLU A 339 -28.38 14.52 17.20
C GLU A 339 -27.43 13.31 17.24
N PHE A 340 -26.42 13.35 18.12
CA PHE A 340 -25.42 12.29 18.24
C PHE A 340 -25.55 11.58 19.57
N LEU A 341 -25.42 10.26 19.55
CA LEU A 341 -25.57 9.40 20.72
C LEU A 341 -24.33 8.50 20.85
N LEU A 342 -23.76 8.42 22.05
CA LEU A 342 -22.73 7.44 22.35
C LEU A 342 -23.38 6.20 22.96
N GLN A 343 -23.34 5.08 22.25
CA GLN A 343 -23.99 3.82 22.66
C GLN A 343 -23.16 2.61 22.25
N GLU A 344 -23.50 1.45 22.81
CA GLU A 344 -22.90 0.18 22.44
C GLU A 344 -23.18 -0.16 20.96
N LEU A 345 -22.14 -0.60 20.25
CA LEU A 345 -22.23 -0.98 18.85
C LEU A 345 -23.10 -2.24 18.72
N ASP A 346 -24.06 -2.18 17.80
CA ASP A 346 -24.99 -3.28 17.56
C ASP A 346 -24.27 -4.39 16.80
N LYS A 347 -23.94 -5.48 17.52
CA LYS A 347 -23.20 -6.62 16.97
C LYS A 347 -23.91 -7.25 15.77
N GLN A 348 -25.24 -7.41 15.85
CA GLN A 348 -26.02 -8.07 14.80
C GLN A 348 -26.13 -7.18 13.56
N ALA A 349 -26.41 -5.88 13.73
CA ALA A 349 -26.45 -4.95 12.61
C ALA A 349 -25.08 -4.79 11.95
N THR A 350 -24.00 -4.75 12.75
CA THR A 350 -22.62 -4.70 12.26
C THR A 350 -22.27 -5.94 11.46
N GLN A 351 -22.54 -7.14 11.99
CA GLN A 351 -22.29 -8.39 11.27
C GLN A 351 -23.11 -8.46 9.97
N GLY A 352 -24.38 -8.04 10.01
CA GLY A 352 -25.25 -8.00 8.83
C GLY A 352 -24.82 -6.98 7.78
N TYR A 353 -24.18 -5.88 8.17
CA TYR A 353 -23.57 -4.95 7.22
C TYR A 353 -22.33 -5.54 6.58
N LEU A 354 -21.40 -6.05 7.40
CA LEU A 354 -20.09 -6.50 6.95
C LEU A 354 -20.11 -7.83 6.18
N SER A 355 -21.23 -8.56 6.18
CA SER A 355 -21.38 -9.85 5.48
C SER A 355 -22.12 -9.76 4.14
N GLN A 356 -22.42 -8.57 3.63
CA GLN A 356 -23.13 -8.43 2.35
C GLN A 356 -22.23 -8.76 1.14
N GLU A 357 -22.83 -9.25 0.05
CA GLU A 357 -22.11 -9.75 -1.14
C GLU A 357 -21.35 -8.67 -1.95
N ASN A 358 -21.48 -7.38 -1.61
CA ASN A 358 -20.84 -6.27 -2.34
C ASN A 358 -19.54 -5.79 -1.67
N HIS A 359 -18.83 -6.66 -0.95
CA HIS A 359 -17.60 -6.31 -0.23
C HIS A 359 -16.36 -6.92 -0.87
N HIS A 360 -15.22 -6.28 -0.64
CA HIS A 360 -13.93 -6.84 -1.03
C HIS A 360 -13.49 -7.87 0.02
N GLU A 361 -12.83 -8.93 -0.39
CA GLU A 361 -12.31 -9.96 0.51
C GLU A 361 -10.80 -9.96 0.56
N THR A 362 -10.23 -10.27 1.72
CA THR A 362 -8.79 -10.56 1.81
C THR A 362 -8.55 -12.04 1.54
N LYS A 363 -7.91 -12.37 0.40
CA LYS A 363 -7.62 -13.75 -0.01
C LYS A 363 -6.12 -13.98 -0.08
N ALA A 364 -5.71 -15.20 0.27
CA ALA A 364 -4.35 -15.68 0.12
C ALA A 364 -4.28 -16.76 -0.96
N VAL A 365 -3.31 -16.64 -1.86
CA VAL A 365 -2.99 -17.63 -2.88
C VAL A 365 -1.58 -18.16 -2.64
N ILE A 366 -1.43 -19.49 -2.64
CA ILE A 366 -0.13 -20.15 -2.51
C ILE A 366 0.13 -21.00 -3.76
N ASP A 367 1.27 -20.78 -4.39
CA ASP A 367 1.79 -21.62 -5.46
C ASP A 367 2.96 -22.48 -4.94
N ILE A 368 2.79 -23.80 -4.97
CA ILE A 368 3.82 -24.78 -4.65
C ILE A 368 4.44 -25.29 -5.96
N GLY A 369 5.49 -24.61 -6.39
CA GLY A 369 6.27 -24.97 -7.55
C GLY A 369 7.35 -26.02 -7.27
N THR A 370 8.02 -26.46 -8.34
CA THR A 370 9.15 -27.40 -8.29
C THR A 370 10.33 -26.86 -7.48
N ASN A 371 10.66 -25.57 -7.62
CA ASN A 371 11.82 -24.96 -6.98
C ASN A 371 11.45 -24.12 -5.75
N SER A 372 10.28 -23.47 -5.76
CA SER A 372 9.90 -22.46 -4.79
C SER A 372 8.42 -22.55 -4.42
N CYS A 373 8.10 -22.16 -3.20
CA CYS A 373 6.75 -21.78 -2.80
C CYS A 373 6.60 -20.26 -2.88
N ARG A 374 5.44 -19.80 -3.31
CA ARG A 374 5.11 -18.37 -3.39
C ARG A 374 3.80 -18.12 -2.67
N LEU A 375 3.73 -17.07 -1.86
CA LEU A 375 2.53 -16.58 -1.21
C LEU A 375 2.16 -15.21 -1.80
N TYR A 376 0.89 -15.01 -2.12
CA TYR A 376 0.33 -13.73 -2.55
C TYR A 376 -0.96 -13.46 -1.76
N ILE A 377 -1.03 -12.31 -1.09
CA ILE A 377 -2.19 -11.86 -0.33
C ILE A 377 -2.67 -10.55 -0.93
N ALA A 378 -3.96 -10.48 -1.22
CA ALA A 378 -4.59 -9.30 -1.77
C ALA A 378 -6.03 -9.13 -1.28
N GLU A 379 -6.48 -7.89 -1.29
CA GLU A 379 -7.89 -7.54 -1.28
C GLU A 379 -8.42 -7.67 -2.72
N TRP A 380 -9.48 -8.43 -2.92
CA TRP A 380 -10.10 -8.67 -4.22
C TRP A 380 -11.61 -8.50 -4.15
N SER A 381 -12.23 -8.15 -5.27
CA SER A 381 -13.68 -8.06 -5.42
C SER A 381 -14.19 -9.34 -6.10
N PRO A 382 -14.91 -10.23 -5.37
CA PRO A 382 -15.50 -11.43 -5.96
C PRO A 382 -16.47 -11.11 -7.10
N LYS A 383 -17.21 -10.01 -6.97
CA LYS A 383 -18.20 -9.57 -7.96
C LYS A 383 -17.56 -9.06 -9.24
N GLU A 384 -16.45 -8.34 -9.14
CA GLU A 384 -15.76 -7.75 -10.29
C GLU A 384 -14.64 -8.65 -10.83
N HIS A 385 -14.34 -9.77 -10.18
CA HIS A 385 -13.19 -10.63 -10.47
C HIS A 385 -11.88 -9.83 -10.58
N LYS A 386 -11.69 -8.88 -9.66
CA LYS A 386 -10.61 -7.88 -9.74
C LYS A 386 -9.82 -7.83 -8.44
N ILE A 387 -8.50 -7.72 -8.56
CA ILE A 387 -7.63 -7.37 -7.45
C ILE A 387 -7.80 -5.88 -7.16
N ILE A 388 -8.27 -5.56 -5.96
CA ILE A 388 -8.44 -4.18 -5.50
C ILE A 388 -7.12 -3.65 -4.98
N LYS A 389 -6.43 -4.46 -4.17
CA LYS A 389 -5.21 -4.02 -3.48
C LYS A 389 -4.27 -5.17 -3.15
N HIS A 390 -3.00 -5.03 -3.53
CA HIS A 390 -1.95 -5.94 -3.07
C HIS A 390 -1.58 -5.65 -1.62
N LEU A 391 -1.51 -6.69 -0.79
CA LEU A 391 -1.16 -6.58 0.63
C LEU A 391 0.19 -7.23 0.95
N TYR A 392 0.47 -8.42 0.43
CA TYR A 392 1.71 -9.12 0.75
C TYR A 392 2.13 -10.11 -0.32
N GLN A 393 3.44 -10.24 -0.53
CA GLN A 393 3.99 -11.34 -1.32
C GLN A 393 5.33 -11.81 -0.76
N GLU A 394 5.53 -13.12 -0.76
CA GLU A 394 6.80 -13.74 -0.40
C GLU A 394 7.11 -14.93 -1.31
N VAL A 395 8.40 -15.20 -1.52
CA VAL A 395 8.90 -16.37 -2.23
C VAL A 395 9.95 -17.08 -1.39
N GLN A 396 9.76 -18.37 -1.11
CA GLN A 396 10.74 -19.22 -0.44
C GLN A 396 11.23 -20.34 -1.35
N ILE A 397 12.55 -20.55 -1.39
CA ILE A 397 13.16 -21.64 -2.16
C ILE A 397 13.14 -22.92 -1.32
N VAL A 398 12.31 -23.88 -1.72
CA VAL A 398 12.11 -25.17 -1.00
C VAL A 398 12.63 -26.37 -1.76
N GLN A 399 12.82 -26.25 -3.08
CA GLN A 399 13.29 -27.31 -3.99
C GLN A 399 12.50 -28.62 -3.81
N LEU A 400 11.16 -28.55 -3.87
CA LEU A 400 10.28 -29.70 -3.70
C LEU A 400 10.53 -30.78 -4.77
N GLY A 401 10.86 -30.35 -5.99
CA GLY A 401 11.13 -31.21 -7.14
C GLY A 401 12.52 -31.84 -7.19
N GLU A 402 13.35 -31.66 -6.17
CA GLU A 402 14.69 -32.26 -6.09
C GLU A 402 14.61 -33.78 -6.31
N LYS A 403 15.29 -34.29 -7.34
CA LYS A 403 15.33 -35.72 -7.74
C LYS A 403 13.99 -36.34 -8.15
N VAL A 404 12.91 -35.57 -8.32
CA VAL A 404 11.61 -36.13 -8.73
C VAL A 404 11.65 -36.68 -10.15
N ASN A 405 12.38 -36.04 -11.06
CA ASN A 405 12.53 -36.53 -12.43
C ASN A 405 13.20 -37.92 -12.50
N GLU A 406 14.15 -38.18 -11.60
CA GLU A 406 14.90 -39.44 -11.53
C GLU A 406 14.13 -40.51 -10.75
N THR A 407 13.56 -40.14 -9.60
CA THR A 407 13.02 -41.10 -8.64
C THR A 407 11.51 -41.28 -8.72
N LYS A 408 10.77 -40.30 -9.27
CA LYS A 408 9.31 -40.19 -9.18
C LYS A 408 8.76 -40.10 -7.75
N PHE A 409 9.61 -39.77 -6.77
CA PHE A 409 9.24 -39.55 -5.38
C PHE A 409 9.72 -38.19 -4.88
N LEU A 410 8.86 -37.50 -4.12
CA LEU A 410 9.23 -36.35 -3.31
C LEU A 410 10.14 -36.81 -2.17
N GLN A 411 11.30 -36.18 -2.03
CA GLN A 411 12.26 -36.49 -0.97
C GLN A 411 11.72 -35.99 0.38
N GLU A 412 11.90 -36.77 1.45
CA GLU A 412 11.39 -36.42 2.79
C GLU A 412 11.99 -35.09 3.30
N SER A 413 13.26 -34.81 2.97
CA SER A 413 13.90 -33.53 3.27
C SER A 413 13.24 -32.34 2.54
N ALA A 414 12.85 -32.52 1.28
CA ALA A 414 12.18 -31.51 0.48
C ALA A 414 10.73 -31.27 0.93
N ILE A 415 10.03 -32.35 1.30
CA ILE A 415 8.72 -32.29 1.96
C ILE A 415 8.82 -31.49 3.25
N LYS A 416 9.83 -31.75 4.10
CA LYS A 416 10.02 -31.03 5.36
C LYS A 416 10.23 -29.53 5.13
N ARG A 417 11.14 -29.13 4.23
CA ARG A 417 11.36 -27.71 3.89
C ARG A 417 10.09 -27.03 3.41
N THR A 418 9.32 -27.71 2.57
CA THR A 418 8.06 -27.20 2.04
C THR A 418 7.01 -27.07 3.14
N LEU A 419 6.92 -28.04 4.06
CA LEU A 419 6.03 -27.96 5.20
C LEU A 419 6.39 -26.81 6.15
N ASP A 420 7.67 -26.63 6.46
CA ASP A 420 8.14 -25.53 7.31
C ASP A 420 7.79 -24.16 6.68
N CYS A 421 7.95 -24.05 5.35
CA CYS A 421 7.52 -22.87 4.58
C CYS A 421 6.00 -22.63 4.67
N LEU A 422 5.17 -23.67 4.51
CA LEU A 422 3.71 -23.53 4.58
C LEU A 422 3.20 -23.23 6.01
N ILE A 423 3.89 -23.71 7.05
CA ILE A 423 3.61 -23.32 8.44
C ILE A 423 3.90 -21.82 8.62
N HIS A 424 5.00 -21.33 8.06
CA HIS A 424 5.33 -19.91 8.07
C HIS A 424 4.27 -19.07 7.34
N TYR A 425 3.89 -19.47 6.12
CA TYR A 425 2.81 -18.81 5.37
C TYR A 425 1.48 -18.83 6.10
N GLN A 426 1.12 -19.92 6.77
CA GLN A 426 -0.11 -19.96 7.58
C GLN A 426 -0.11 -18.92 8.70
N ASN A 427 1.04 -18.64 9.32
CA ASN A 427 1.15 -17.60 10.33
C ASN A 427 0.97 -16.20 9.73
N ILE A 428 1.54 -15.94 8.56
CA ILE A 428 1.36 -14.67 7.82
C ILE A 428 -0.11 -14.51 7.42
N ILE A 429 -0.72 -15.52 6.80
CA ILE A 429 -2.13 -15.49 6.38
C ILE A 429 -3.06 -15.17 7.56
N LYS A 430 -2.78 -15.73 8.75
CA LYS A 430 -3.50 -15.39 9.99
C LYS A 430 -3.31 -13.94 10.40
N GLN A 431 -2.10 -13.38 10.27
CA GLN A 431 -1.82 -11.97 10.58
C GLN A 431 -2.59 -11.02 9.67
N TYR A 432 -2.75 -11.36 8.39
CA TYR A 432 -3.57 -10.59 7.44
C TYR A 432 -5.06 -10.92 7.52
N ALA A 433 -5.47 -11.80 8.43
CA ALA A 433 -6.86 -12.19 8.65
C ALA A 433 -7.59 -12.58 7.34
N CYS A 434 -6.93 -13.33 6.45
CA CYS A 434 -7.51 -13.71 5.16
C CYS A 434 -8.80 -14.54 5.36
N SER A 435 -9.87 -14.20 4.64
CA SER A 435 -11.14 -14.95 4.65
C SER A 435 -11.01 -16.28 3.90
N THR A 436 -10.20 -16.29 2.83
CA THR A 436 -10.07 -17.42 1.91
C THR A 436 -8.60 -17.74 1.63
N ILE A 437 -8.26 -19.04 1.58
CA ILE A 437 -6.93 -19.53 1.21
C ILE A 437 -7.09 -20.47 0.02
N TYR A 438 -6.37 -20.18 -1.07
CA TYR A 438 -6.29 -21.06 -2.23
C TYR A 438 -4.84 -21.51 -2.44
N CYS A 439 -4.56 -22.79 -2.22
CA CYS A 439 -3.21 -23.33 -2.40
C CYS A 439 -3.20 -24.37 -3.51
N PHE A 440 -2.31 -24.20 -4.49
CA PHE A 440 -2.15 -25.16 -5.58
C PHE A 440 -0.70 -25.62 -5.72
N ALA A 441 -0.52 -26.81 -6.30
CA ALA A 441 0.79 -27.40 -6.55
C ALA A 441 0.94 -27.86 -8.00
N THR A 442 2.14 -27.65 -8.55
CA THR A 442 2.42 -27.86 -9.98
C THR A 442 3.25 -29.14 -10.22
N SER A 443 4.13 -29.14 -11.22
CA SER A 443 4.73 -30.35 -11.82
C SER A 443 5.39 -31.32 -10.83
N ALA A 444 6.17 -30.83 -9.85
CA ALA A 444 6.85 -31.70 -8.89
C ALA A 444 5.87 -32.57 -8.07
N THR A 445 4.76 -31.99 -7.63
CA THR A 445 3.74 -32.74 -6.87
C THR A 445 2.89 -33.61 -7.79
N ARG A 446 2.58 -33.10 -8.99
CA ARG A 446 1.78 -33.83 -9.99
C ARG A 446 2.45 -35.12 -10.44
N ASP A 447 3.76 -35.09 -10.65
CA ASP A 447 4.56 -36.18 -11.22
C ASP A 447 5.02 -37.21 -10.18
N ALA A 448 4.80 -36.96 -8.89
CA ALA A 448 5.29 -37.81 -7.81
C ALA A 448 4.27 -38.88 -7.38
N HIS A 449 4.73 -40.12 -7.17
CA HIS A 449 3.89 -41.22 -6.71
C HIS A 449 3.44 -41.07 -5.24
N ASN A 450 4.24 -40.39 -4.40
CA ASN A 450 3.92 -40.14 -2.99
C ASN A 450 3.23 -38.78 -2.75
N ARG A 451 2.57 -38.20 -3.76
CA ARG A 451 1.91 -36.88 -3.62
C ARG A 451 0.82 -36.85 -2.54
N GLU A 452 0.03 -37.92 -2.39
CA GLU A 452 -1.05 -37.97 -1.40
C GLU A 452 -0.51 -37.92 0.04
N TYR A 453 0.64 -38.57 0.28
CA TYR A 453 1.33 -38.49 1.56
C TYR A 453 1.75 -37.04 1.86
N PHE A 454 2.31 -36.33 0.88
CA PHE A 454 2.67 -34.93 1.03
C PHE A 454 1.45 -34.04 1.30
N ILE A 455 0.37 -34.17 0.51
CA ILE A 455 -0.86 -33.37 0.64
C ILE A 455 -1.51 -33.58 2.02
N GLN A 456 -1.66 -34.84 2.45
CA GLN A 456 -2.22 -35.18 3.77
C GLN A 456 -1.35 -34.64 4.91
N LYS A 457 -0.02 -34.70 4.75
CA LYS A 457 0.92 -34.19 5.74
C LYS A 457 0.81 -32.67 5.90
N VAL A 458 0.65 -31.92 4.79
CA VAL A 458 0.41 -30.47 4.86
C VAL A 458 -0.93 -30.19 5.53
N LEU A 459 -2.03 -30.78 5.05
CA LEU A 459 -3.37 -30.53 5.58
C LEU A 459 -3.44 -30.77 7.10
N LYS A 460 -2.84 -31.85 7.60
CA LYS A 460 -2.82 -32.16 9.03
C LYS A 460 -2.06 -31.14 9.88
N ASN A 461 -0.99 -30.54 9.36
CA ASN A 461 -0.09 -29.67 10.14
C ASN A 461 -0.43 -28.18 9.98
N THR A 462 -1.01 -27.77 8.86
CA THR A 462 -1.29 -26.35 8.57
C THR A 462 -2.78 -26.05 8.44
N GLY A 463 -3.61 -27.06 8.15
CA GLY A 463 -5.00 -26.87 7.73
C GLY A 463 -5.15 -26.41 6.28
N ILE A 464 -4.05 -26.23 5.54
CA ILE A 464 -4.07 -25.79 4.14
C ILE A 464 -4.40 -26.98 3.24
N GLN A 465 -5.45 -26.86 2.45
CA GLN A 465 -5.80 -27.81 1.40
C GLN A 465 -5.01 -27.49 0.12
N ILE A 466 -4.26 -28.48 -0.39
CA ILE A 466 -3.49 -28.35 -1.64
C ILE A 466 -4.31 -28.89 -2.80
N HIS A 467 -4.48 -28.08 -3.84
CA HIS A 467 -5.04 -28.48 -5.13
C HIS A 467 -3.90 -28.78 -6.12
N CYS A 468 -3.65 -30.05 -6.43
CA CYS A 468 -2.67 -30.38 -7.47
C CYS A 468 -3.31 -30.16 -8.85
N ILE A 469 -2.78 -29.19 -9.61
CA ILE A 469 -3.40 -28.74 -10.86
C ILE A 469 -2.72 -29.32 -12.11
N PRO A 470 -3.47 -29.57 -13.20
CA PRO A 470 -2.93 -29.84 -14.53
C PRO A 470 -2.07 -28.68 -15.05
N GLY A 471 -1.19 -28.96 -16.02
CA GLY A 471 -0.35 -27.93 -16.63
C GLY A 471 -1.18 -26.92 -17.44
N GLU A 472 -2.29 -27.36 -18.02
CA GLU A 472 -3.24 -26.52 -18.74
C GLU A 472 -3.88 -25.48 -17.81
N THR A 473 -4.23 -25.88 -16.58
CA THR A 473 -4.77 -24.99 -15.55
C THR A 473 -3.74 -23.99 -15.06
N GLU A 474 -2.47 -24.39 -14.93
CA GLU A 474 -1.37 -23.48 -14.58
C GLU A 474 -1.17 -22.41 -15.67
N ALA A 475 -1.24 -22.81 -16.95
CA ALA A 475 -1.19 -21.89 -18.08
C ALA A 475 -2.42 -20.95 -18.12
N GLU A 476 -3.60 -21.46 -17.79
CA GLU A 476 -4.82 -20.65 -17.62
C GLU A 476 -4.66 -19.58 -16.55
N TYR A 477 -4.10 -19.94 -15.39
CA TYR A 477 -3.89 -18.98 -14.31
C TYR A 477 -2.88 -17.91 -14.73
N ASN A 478 -1.78 -18.30 -15.37
CA ASN A 478 -0.80 -17.34 -15.88
C ASN A 478 -1.45 -16.36 -16.89
N PHE A 479 -2.24 -16.90 -17.82
CA PHE A 479 -2.95 -16.09 -18.82
C PHE A 479 -3.95 -15.12 -18.21
N ARG A 480 -4.79 -15.59 -17.27
CA ARG A 480 -5.74 -14.75 -16.54
C ARG A 480 -5.03 -13.65 -15.77
N GLY A 481 -3.92 -13.97 -15.10
CA GLY A 481 -3.11 -13.02 -14.35
C GLY A 481 -2.59 -11.88 -15.23
N VAL A 482 -1.96 -12.20 -16.36
CA VAL A 482 -1.48 -11.18 -17.31
C VAL A 482 -2.62 -10.36 -17.92
N SER A 483 -3.74 -11.01 -18.23
CA SER A 483 -4.93 -10.35 -18.82
C SER A 483 -5.58 -9.31 -17.89
N LEU A 484 -5.27 -9.33 -16.59
CA LEU A 484 -5.70 -8.26 -15.66
C LEU A 484 -5.03 -6.92 -15.92
N ALA A 485 -3.86 -6.90 -16.57
CA ALA A 485 -3.06 -5.71 -16.81
C ALA A 485 -2.94 -5.33 -18.29
N ILE A 486 -3.20 -6.28 -19.20
CA ILE A 486 -2.96 -6.12 -20.63
C ILE A 486 -4.16 -6.63 -21.41
N ASP A 487 -4.84 -5.72 -22.10
CA ASP A 487 -5.96 -6.02 -22.97
C ASP A 487 -5.51 -6.49 -24.36
N GLY A 488 -6.38 -7.26 -25.02
CA GLY A 488 -6.22 -7.70 -26.41
C GLY A 488 -5.56 -9.07 -26.56
N GLN A 489 -5.06 -9.35 -27.76
CA GLN A 489 -4.44 -10.63 -28.09
C GLN A 489 -2.97 -10.63 -27.64
N ILE A 490 -2.65 -11.49 -26.67
CA ILE A 490 -1.32 -11.55 -26.03
C ILE A 490 -0.70 -12.93 -26.19
N LEU A 491 0.61 -12.98 -26.42
CA LEU A 491 1.42 -14.19 -26.34
C LEU A 491 2.34 -14.10 -25.13
N ILE A 492 2.05 -14.91 -24.12
CA ILE A 492 2.83 -14.99 -22.89
C ILE A 492 3.95 -15.99 -23.07
N VAL A 493 5.16 -15.60 -22.68
CA VAL A 493 6.37 -16.40 -22.66
C VAL A 493 6.91 -16.45 -21.24
N ASP A 494 6.88 -17.63 -20.62
CA ASP A 494 7.48 -17.90 -19.31
C ASP A 494 8.71 -18.79 -19.50
N ILE A 495 9.89 -18.27 -19.13
CA ILE A 495 11.15 -19.00 -19.29
C ILE A 495 11.51 -19.64 -17.95
N GLY A 496 11.21 -20.93 -17.83
CA GLY A 496 11.63 -21.78 -16.73
C GLY A 496 13.08 -22.27 -16.84
N GLY A 497 13.46 -23.12 -15.87
CA GLY A 497 14.78 -23.77 -15.86
C GLY A 497 14.91 -24.87 -16.91
N GLY A 498 13.87 -25.70 -17.07
CA GLY A 498 13.85 -26.85 -17.99
C GLY A 498 13.09 -26.63 -19.29
N SER A 499 12.08 -25.77 -19.29
CA SER A 499 11.17 -25.49 -20.40
C SER A 499 10.90 -23.99 -20.54
N THR A 500 10.27 -23.61 -21.66
CA THR A 500 9.62 -22.31 -21.85
C THR A 500 8.18 -22.55 -22.28
N GLU A 501 7.24 -21.93 -21.59
CA GLU A 501 5.81 -22.00 -21.84
C GLU A 501 5.35 -20.85 -22.74
N PHE A 502 4.57 -21.18 -23.77
CA PHE A 502 3.96 -20.23 -24.70
C PHE A 502 2.44 -20.33 -24.58
N THR A 503 1.78 -19.23 -24.23
CA THR A 503 0.32 -19.17 -24.15
C THR A 503 -0.21 -17.97 -24.92
N LEU A 504 -0.88 -18.23 -26.04
CA LEU A 504 -1.59 -17.22 -26.83
C LEU A 504 -3.05 -17.21 -26.39
N GLY A 505 -3.57 -16.03 -26.09
CA GLY A 505 -5.00 -15.87 -25.84
C GLY A 505 -5.49 -14.47 -26.16
N ASN A 506 -6.81 -14.31 -26.12
CA ASN A 506 -7.50 -13.04 -26.34
C ASN A 506 -8.78 -13.01 -25.50
N HIS A 507 -9.09 -11.85 -24.89
CA HIS A 507 -10.34 -11.62 -24.14
C HIS A 507 -10.72 -12.74 -23.15
N GLY A 508 -9.76 -13.24 -22.37
CA GLY A 508 -10.00 -14.29 -21.36
C GLY A 508 -10.03 -15.72 -21.90
N GLU A 509 -9.89 -15.91 -23.22
CA GLU A 509 -9.84 -17.24 -23.85
C GLU A 509 -8.42 -17.60 -24.32
N ILE A 510 -7.96 -18.80 -23.96
CA ILE A 510 -6.70 -19.35 -24.49
C ILE A 510 -6.96 -19.94 -25.89
N LEU A 511 -6.23 -19.42 -26.87
CA LEU A 511 -6.28 -19.86 -28.27
C LEU A 511 -5.23 -20.93 -28.59
N PHE A 512 -4.12 -20.92 -27.86
CA PHE A 512 -3.03 -21.88 -28.01
C PHE A 512 -2.18 -21.91 -26.74
N SER A 513 -1.78 -23.11 -26.30
CA SER A 513 -0.80 -23.26 -25.22
C SER A 513 0.15 -24.41 -25.53
N LYS A 514 1.45 -24.21 -25.28
CA LYS A 514 2.50 -25.18 -25.53
C LYS A 514 3.71 -24.94 -24.62
N SER A 515 4.18 -25.99 -23.95
CA SER A 515 5.48 -25.98 -23.27
C SER A 515 6.53 -26.61 -24.18
N LEU A 516 7.62 -25.88 -24.44
CA LEU A 516 8.76 -26.34 -25.23
C LEU A 516 9.93 -26.65 -24.30
N ASN A 517 10.73 -27.64 -24.67
CA ASN A 517 11.85 -28.16 -23.88
C ASN A 517 13.10 -27.24 -23.89
N ILE A 518 12.90 -25.92 -23.95
CA ILE A 518 13.93 -24.87 -24.03
C ILE A 518 13.98 -24.03 -22.74
N GLY A 519 14.67 -24.48 -21.70
CA GLY A 519 14.82 -23.74 -20.44
C GLY A 519 16.23 -23.19 -20.21
N ALA A 520 16.36 -22.16 -19.36
CA ALA A 520 17.63 -21.49 -19.12
C ALA A 520 18.69 -22.39 -18.45
N VAL A 521 18.29 -23.23 -17.48
CA VAL A 521 19.20 -24.20 -16.83
C VAL A 521 19.62 -25.27 -17.83
N ARG A 522 18.65 -25.85 -18.56
CA ARG A 522 18.90 -26.87 -19.57
C ARG A 522 19.84 -26.38 -20.66
N ALA A 523 19.63 -25.17 -21.17
CA ALA A 523 20.50 -24.57 -22.17
C ALA A 523 21.93 -24.33 -21.63
N THR A 524 22.06 -23.88 -20.38
CA THR A 524 23.37 -23.78 -19.71
C THR A 524 24.08 -25.12 -19.60
N GLU A 525 23.38 -26.17 -19.17
CA GLU A 525 23.94 -27.51 -19.02
C GLU A 525 24.33 -28.16 -20.36
N LEU A 526 23.57 -27.90 -21.43
CA LEU A 526 23.83 -28.46 -22.75
C LEU A 526 24.98 -27.76 -23.50
N PHE A 527 25.09 -26.43 -23.37
CA PHE A 527 25.95 -25.64 -24.26
C PHE A 527 27.03 -24.82 -23.56
N PHE A 528 26.90 -24.55 -22.26
CA PHE A 528 27.75 -23.58 -21.55
C PHE A 528 28.37 -24.14 -20.27
N GLN A 529 28.68 -25.44 -20.26
CA GLN A 529 29.44 -26.07 -19.18
C GLN A 529 30.80 -25.37 -19.00
N GLU A 530 31.24 -25.24 -17.75
CA GLU A 530 32.51 -24.60 -17.38
C GLU A 530 32.69 -23.17 -17.94
N GLU A 531 31.59 -22.40 -18.07
CA GLU A 531 31.59 -21.03 -18.62
C GLU A 531 32.10 -20.93 -20.07
N ASN A 532 31.98 -22.00 -20.87
CA ASN A 532 32.39 -21.98 -22.28
C ASN A 532 31.38 -21.25 -23.18
N TYR A 533 31.43 -19.92 -23.20
CA TYR A 533 30.60 -19.05 -24.04
C TYR A 533 31.22 -18.73 -25.41
N SER A 534 31.87 -19.72 -26.04
CA SER A 534 32.44 -19.53 -27.38
C SER A 534 31.35 -19.17 -28.41
N PHE A 535 31.73 -18.45 -29.47
CA PHE A 535 30.82 -18.13 -30.58
C PHE A 535 30.12 -19.39 -31.12
N LYS A 536 30.86 -20.50 -31.24
CA LYS A 536 30.34 -21.79 -31.68
C LYS A 536 29.23 -22.31 -30.75
N ASN A 537 29.45 -22.28 -29.44
CA ASN A 537 28.44 -22.76 -28.48
C ASN A 537 27.19 -21.88 -28.46
N ILE A 538 27.36 -20.56 -28.57
CA ILE A 538 26.23 -19.62 -28.68
C ILE A 538 25.41 -19.92 -29.94
N GLN A 539 26.05 -20.12 -31.10
CA GLN A 539 25.34 -20.47 -32.34
C GLN A 539 24.66 -21.84 -32.26
N ASN A 540 25.30 -22.84 -31.66
CA ASN A 540 24.69 -24.16 -31.44
C ASN A 540 23.45 -24.07 -30.54
N CYS A 541 23.51 -23.29 -29.46
CA CYS A 541 22.38 -23.04 -28.58
C CYS A 541 21.23 -22.35 -29.32
N LYS A 542 21.52 -21.29 -30.09
CA LYS A 542 20.53 -20.60 -30.94
C LYS A 542 19.87 -21.54 -31.95
N HIS A 543 20.66 -22.37 -32.64
CA HIS A 543 20.14 -23.33 -33.60
C HIS A 543 19.22 -24.37 -32.92
N TRP A 544 19.63 -24.90 -31.78
CA TRP A 544 18.81 -25.82 -30.99
C TRP A 544 17.47 -25.18 -30.57
N ILE A 545 17.48 -23.93 -30.11
CA ILE A 545 16.26 -23.19 -29.77
C ILE A 545 15.37 -23.02 -31.01
N LEU A 546 15.93 -22.58 -32.14
CA LEU A 546 15.18 -22.38 -33.40
C LEU A 546 14.49 -23.66 -33.89
N GLU A 547 15.15 -24.81 -33.78
CA GLU A 547 14.54 -26.09 -34.16
C GLU A 547 13.32 -26.44 -33.30
N GLN A 548 13.37 -26.14 -31.99
CA GLN A 548 12.23 -26.36 -31.09
C GLN A 548 11.09 -25.36 -31.35
N LEU A 549 11.42 -24.10 -31.67
CA LEU A 549 10.43 -23.06 -31.96
C LEU A 549 9.57 -23.37 -33.20
N LYS A 550 9.99 -24.27 -34.10
CA LYS A 550 9.15 -24.73 -35.22
C LYS A 550 7.82 -25.35 -34.76
N GLU A 551 7.74 -25.88 -33.55
CA GLU A 551 6.48 -26.39 -32.98
C GLU A 551 5.42 -25.30 -32.75
N ILE A 552 5.82 -24.02 -32.71
CA ILE A 552 4.93 -22.86 -32.56
C ILE A 552 4.80 -22.04 -33.85
N GLU A 553 5.21 -22.57 -35.02
CA GLU A 553 5.15 -21.86 -36.31
C GLU A 553 3.71 -21.40 -36.64
N THR A 554 2.70 -22.16 -36.20
CA THR A 554 1.27 -21.87 -36.45
C THR A 554 0.79 -20.55 -35.83
N ILE A 555 1.45 -20.07 -34.77
CA ILE A 555 1.11 -18.80 -34.13
C ILE A 555 1.99 -17.63 -34.60
N ARG A 556 3.09 -17.90 -35.30
CA ARG A 556 4.10 -16.91 -35.68
C ARG A 556 3.56 -15.74 -36.50
N GLN A 557 2.62 -16.01 -37.42
CA GLN A 557 2.03 -15.00 -38.31
C GLN A 557 0.85 -14.25 -37.69
N LYS A 558 0.43 -14.60 -36.47
CA LYS A 558 -0.67 -13.92 -35.81
C LYS A 558 -0.21 -12.57 -35.26
N ASP A 559 -1.14 -11.62 -35.18
CA ASP A 559 -0.89 -10.37 -34.48
C ASP A 559 -1.10 -10.55 -32.97
N PHE A 560 -0.18 -10.07 -32.16
CA PHE A 560 -0.22 -10.18 -30.71
C PHE A 560 0.82 -9.28 -30.06
N VAL A 561 0.57 -8.89 -28.81
CA VAL A 561 1.58 -8.29 -27.93
C VAL A 561 2.40 -9.42 -27.30
N LEU A 562 3.72 -9.33 -27.39
CA LEU A 562 4.62 -10.33 -26.81
C LEU A 562 4.89 -9.99 -25.35
N ILE A 563 4.50 -10.86 -24.43
CA ILE A 563 4.61 -10.64 -22.99
C ILE A 563 5.62 -11.61 -22.39
N GLY A 564 6.60 -11.07 -21.66
CA GLY A 564 7.50 -11.85 -20.82
C GLY A 564 7.03 -11.82 -19.38
N VAL A 565 6.92 -12.99 -18.75
CA VAL A 565 6.57 -13.08 -17.32
C VAL A 565 7.74 -13.63 -16.53
N ALA A 566 7.88 -13.10 -15.32
CA ALA A 566 8.79 -13.55 -14.28
C ALA A 566 10.28 -13.73 -14.70
N GLY A 567 11.08 -14.00 -13.68
CA GLY A 567 12.44 -14.49 -13.79
C GLY A 567 13.36 -13.85 -14.83
N THR A 568 13.61 -14.55 -15.95
CA THR A 568 14.57 -14.11 -16.95
C THR A 568 14.15 -12.78 -17.57
N ALA A 569 12.87 -12.60 -17.89
CA ALA A 569 12.37 -11.42 -18.57
C ALA A 569 12.41 -10.18 -17.66
N THR A 570 11.98 -10.32 -16.41
CA THR A 570 12.04 -9.24 -15.41
C THR A 570 13.47 -8.82 -15.07
N THR A 571 14.41 -9.79 -15.05
CA THR A 571 15.84 -9.53 -14.83
C THR A 571 16.45 -8.65 -15.94
N GLN A 572 15.99 -8.77 -17.20
CA GLN A 572 16.51 -7.93 -18.29
C GLN A 572 16.17 -6.46 -18.07
N VAL A 573 14.95 -6.18 -17.62
CA VAL A 573 14.50 -4.82 -17.30
C VAL A 573 15.24 -4.25 -16.10
N SER A 574 15.38 -5.01 -15.01
CA SER A 574 16.05 -4.52 -13.80
C SER A 574 17.52 -4.18 -14.08
N VAL A 575 18.22 -4.97 -14.90
CA VAL A 575 19.59 -4.67 -15.35
C VAL A 575 19.62 -3.45 -16.26
N ALA A 576 18.73 -3.37 -17.26
CA ALA A 576 18.66 -2.23 -18.19
C ALA A 576 18.40 -0.90 -17.46
N LYS A 577 17.55 -0.92 -16.43
CA LYS A 577 17.23 0.23 -15.57
C LYS A 577 18.23 0.44 -14.42
N LYS A 578 19.26 -0.41 -14.28
CA LYS A 578 20.26 -0.38 -13.20
C LYS A 578 19.63 -0.28 -11.80
N MET A 579 18.60 -1.09 -11.55
CA MET A 579 17.87 -1.06 -10.29
C MET A 579 18.73 -1.61 -9.14
N LYS A 580 19.04 -0.76 -8.16
CA LYS A 580 19.69 -1.19 -6.91
C LYS A 580 18.73 -1.96 -6.01
N ASN A 581 17.50 -1.47 -5.91
CA ASN A 581 16.39 -2.10 -5.20
C ASN A 581 15.34 -2.47 -6.25
N TYR A 582 15.00 -3.76 -6.35
CA TYR A 582 13.97 -4.22 -7.26
C TYR A 582 12.62 -3.61 -6.86
N THR A 583 11.92 -3.00 -7.82
CA THR A 583 10.62 -2.36 -7.60
C THR A 583 9.66 -2.84 -8.68
N ARG A 584 8.57 -3.49 -8.28
CA ARG A 584 7.65 -4.16 -9.21
C ARG A 584 6.93 -3.17 -10.08
N GLU A 585 6.53 -2.06 -9.50
CA GLU A 585 5.84 -0.96 -10.16
C GLU A 585 6.69 -0.37 -11.30
N LEU A 586 8.03 -0.44 -11.19
CA LEU A 586 8.95 0.00 -12.23
C LEU A 586 9.23 -1.07 -13.30
N VAL A 587 8.95 -2.35 -13.02
CA VAL A 587 9.18 -3.48 -13.94
C VAL A 587 7.89 -3.87 -14.67
N HIS A 588 6.77 -3.89 -13.98
CA HIS A 588 5.46 -4.19 -14.53
C HIS A 588 5.10 -3.20 -15.65
N LEU A 589 4.62 -3.72 -16.77
CA LEU A 589 4.30 -3.00 -18.02
C LEU A 589 5.48 -2.24 -18.65
N SER A 590 6.71 -2.49 -18.21
CA SER A 590 7.88 -1.96 -18.90
C SER A 590 8.21 -2.78 -20.13
N GLU A 591 8.84 -2.15 -21.12
CA GLU A 591 9.27 -2.82 -22.34
C GLU A 591 10.77 -3.09 -22.33
N ILE A 592 11.16 -4.23 -22.93
CA ILE A 592 12.54 -4.55 -23.27
C ILE A 592 12.63 -4.75 -24.78
N SER A 593 13.59 -4.06 -25.42
CA SER A 593 13.86 -4.20 -26.86
C SER A 593 14.99 -5.19 -27.14
N ASN A 594 15.05 -5.69 -28.38
CA ASN A 594 16.16 -6.56 -28.78
C ASN A 594 17.53 -5.88 -28.60
N SER A 595 17.64 -4.56 -28.85
CA SER A 595 18.88 -3.81 -28.64
C SER A 595 19.30 -3.80 -27.17
N GLN A 596 18.36 -3.67 -26.23
CA GLN A 596 18.67 -3.74 -24.80
C GLN A 596 19.07 -5.16 -24.38
N LEU A 597 18.44 -6.20 -24.95
CA LEU A 597 18.87 -7.58 -24.74
C LEU A 597 20.29 -7.83 -25.25
N GLU A 598 20.68 -7.26 -26.39
CA GLU A 598 22.04 -7.32 -26.93
C GLU A 598 23.07 -6.62 -26.02
N GLN A 599 22.71 -5.46 -25.48
CA GLN A 599 23.54 -4.74 -24.52
C GLN A 599 23.73 -5.54 -23.23
N ASN A 600 22.64 -6.09 -22.68
CA ASN A 600 22.68 -6.93 -21.49
C ASN A 600 23.51 -8.21 -21.72
N LEU A 601 23.30 -8.90 -22.84
CA LEU A 601 24.08 -10.10 -23.19
C LEU A 601 25.57 -9.78 -23.31
N SER A 602 25.91 -8.66 -23.96
CA SER A 602 27.30 -8.21 -24.09
C SER A 602 27.92 -7.90 -22.72
N LEU A 603 27.17 -7.24 -21.84
CA LEU A 603 27.58 -7.00 -20.45
C LEU A 603 27.82 -8.33 -19.71
N PHE A 604 26.91 -9.29 -19.81
CA PHE A 604 27.03 -10.59 -19.13
C PHE A 604 28.23 -11.39 -19.64
N LEU A 605 28.45 -11.43 -20.96
CA LEU A 605 29.59 -12.13 -21.56
C LEU A 605 30.93 -11.48 -21.22
N SER A 606 30.96 -10.18 -20.92
CA SER A 606 32.18 -9.45 -20.53
C SER A 606 32.65 -9.72 -19.09
N LYS A 607 31.92 -10.54 -18.33
CA LYS A 607 32.10 -10.74 -16.89
C LYS A 607 32.20 -12.22 -16.53
N SER A 608 33.14 -12.57 -15.66
CA SER A 608 33.16 -13.89 -15.00
C SER A 608 31.90 -14.11 -14.15
N LEU A 609 31.61 -15.35 -13.75
CA LEU A 609 30.48 -15.65 -12.86
C LEU A 609 30.46 -14.81 -11.58
N GLU A 610 31.60 -14.65 -10.91
CA GLU A 610 31.71 -13.88 -9.66
C GLU A 610 31.50 -12.37 -9.87
N GLU A 611 31.87 -11.85 -11.03
CA GLU A 611 31.58 -10.45 -11.36
C GLU A 611 30.13 -10.26 -11.79
N ARG A 612 29.53 -11.22 -12.51
CA ARG A 612 28.11 -11.18 -12.87
C ARG A 612 27.21 -11.11 -11.65
N LYS A 613 27.55 -11.82 -10.57
CA LYS A 613 26.84 -11.75 -9.28
C LYS A 613 26.76 -10.34 -8.68
N LYS A 614 27.61 -9.41 -9.14
CA LYS A 614 27.70 -8.02 -8.66
C LYS A 614 27.08 -7.01 -9.63
N ILE A 615 26.52 -7.45 -10.76
CA ILE A 615 25.84 -6.56 -11.71
C ILE A 615 24.58 -6.00 -11.05
N ILE A 616 24.43 -4.68 -11.07
CA ILE A 616 23.26 -4.00 -10.52
C ILE A 616 22.02 -4.43 -11.31
N GLY A 617 20.99 -4.88 -10.60
CA GLY A 617 19.75 -5.40 -11.18
C GLY A 617 19.76 -6.90 -11.50
N LEU A 618 20.91 -7.59 -11.42
CA LEU A 618 20.99 -9.04 -11.61
C LEU A 618 21.06 -9.77 -10.26
N GLU A 619 20.11 -10.65 -9.99
CA GLU A 619 20.16 -11.51 -8.81
C GLU A 619 21.36 -12.47 -8.89
N ALA A 620 22.18 -12.52 -7.83
CA ALA A 620 23.38 -13.35 -7.78
C ALA A 620 23.10 -14.85 -8.06
N LYS A 621 21.92 -15.35 -7.67
CA LYS A 621 21.50 -16.74 -7.92
C LYS A 621 21.21 -17.04 -9.39
N ARG A 622 20.93 -16.02 -10.21
CA ARG A 622 20.65 -16.15 -11.66
C ARG A 622 21.88 -15.97 -12.53
N ALA A 623 22.99 -15.50 -11.95
CA ALA A 623 24.19 -15.14 -12.71
C ALA A 623 24.74 -16.26 -13.59
N ASN A 624 24.57 -17.52 -13.19
CA ASN A 624 25.01 -18.71 -13.94
C ASN A 624 24.14 -19.03 -15.17
N VAL A 625 22.84 -18.77 -15.11
CA VAL A 625 21.87 -19.14 -16.18
C VAL A 625 21.42 -17.97 -17.03
N ILE A 626 21.69 -16.72 -16.62
CA ILE A 626 21.17 -15.53 -17.28
C ILE A 626 21.61 -15.40 -18.74
N ILE A 627 22.82 -15.85 -19.10
CA ILE A 627 23.30 -15.81 -20.48
C ILE A 627 22.43 -16.69 -21.38
N ALA A 628 22.19 -17.94 -20.97
CA ALA A 628 21.36 -18.85 -21.72
C ALA A 628 19.90 -18.34 -21.82
N GLY A 629 19.35 -17.83 -20.71
CA GLY A 629 18.03 -17.20 -20.70
C GLY A 629 17.93 -15.99 -21.65
N THR A 630 18.98 -15.16 -21.73
CA THR A 630 19.03 -14.02 -22.65
C THR A 630 19.09 -14.48 -24.11
N ILE A 631 19.84 -15.55 -24.41
CA ILE A 631 19.91 -16.14 -25.75
C ILE A 631 18.56 -16.72 -26.17
N ILE A 632 17.82 -17.36 -25.24
CA ILE A 632 16.46 -17.83 -25.48
C ILE A 632 15.55 -16.66 -25.87
N LEU A 633 15.54 -15.58 -25.07
CA LEU A 633 14.74 -14.38 -25.39
C LEU A 633 15.08 -13.79 -26.76
N GLN A 634 16.36 -13.55 -27.06
CA GLN A 634 16.77 -13.02 -28.36
C GLN A 634 16.34 -13.91 -29.53
N THR A 635 16.42 -15.23 -29.35
CA THR A 635 16.04 -16.17 -30.40
C THR A 635 14.53 -16.18 -30.60
N ILE A 636 13.75 -16.05 -29.53
CA ILE A 636 12.29 -15.89 -29.58
C ILE A 636 11.91 -14.58 -30.31
N PHE A 637 12.55 -13.46 -29.98
CA PHE A 637 12.34 -12.17 -30.68
C PHE A 637 12.57 -12.31 -32.19
N GLN A 638 13.73 -12.88 -32.55
CA GLN A 638 14.11 -13.07 -33.96
C GLN A 638 13.14 -14.00 -34.68
N TYR A 639 12.73 -15.10 -34.04
CA TYR A 639 11.84 -16.07 -34.65
C TYR A 639 10.43 -15.50 -34.85
N LEU A 640 9.88 -14.81 -33.84
CA LEU A 640 8.55 -14.20 -33.89
C LEU A 640 8.51 -12.85 -34.65
N GLY A 641 9.66 -12.30 -35.03
CA GLY A 641 9.74 -11.02 -35.73
C GLY A 641 9.24 -9.83 -34.88
N LYS A 642 9.47 -9.88 -33.56
CA LYS A 642 9.07 -8.83 -32.62
C LYS A 642 10.27 -7.97 -32.22
N GLU A 643 10.07 -6.66 -32.11
CA GLU A 643 11.13 -5.71 -31.72
C GLU A 643 11.18 -5.45 -30.22
N THR A 644 10.03 -5.57 -29.56
CA THR A 644 9.83 -5.32 -28.13
C THR A 644 9.04 -6.45 -27.47
N MET A 645 9.23 -6.61 -26.17
CA MET A 645 8.44 -7.45 -25.28
C MET A 645 8.05 -6.63 -24.06
N THR A 646 6.77 -6.65 -23.71
CA THR A 646 6.26 -6.05 -22.48
C THR A 646 6.44 -7.03 -21.33
N ILE A 647 6.87 -6.55 -20.16
CA ILE A 647 7.08 -7.38 -18.97
C ILE A 647 5.90 -7.28 -18.03
N SER A 648 5.36 -8.43 -17.63
CA SER A 648 4.31 -8.50 -16.62
C SER A 648 4.84 -9.12 -15.33
N GLU A 649 4.71 -8.37 -14.22
CA GLU A 649 4.78 -8.90 -12.85
C GLU A 649 3.52 -9.67 -12.43
N PHE A 650 2.45 -9.62 -13.21
CA PHE A 650 1.26 -10.44 -12.96
C PHE A 650 1.45 -11.81 -13.59
N ASP A 651 1.22 -12.86 -12.81
CA ASP A 651 1.46 -14.25 -13.15
C ASP A 651 0.32 -15.16 -12.65
N ASN A 652 0.59 -16.46 -12.54
CA ASN A 652 -0.37 -17.45 -12.07
C ASN A 652 -0.96 -17.17 -10.67
N LEU A 653 -0.25 -16.45 -9.78
CA LEU A 653 -0.78 -16.08 -8.46
C LEU A 653 -1.94 -15.09 -8.59
N MET A 654 -1.78 -14.06 -9.43
CA MET A 654 -2.82 -13.06 -9.70
C MET A 654 -4.00 -13.69 -10.44
N GLY A 655 -3.74 -14.59 -11.39
CA GLY A 655 -4.80 -15.33 -12.06
C GLY A 655 -5.60 -16.22 -11.12
N ALA A 656 -4.93 -16.90 -10.19
CA ALA A 656 -5.60 -17.71 -9.17
C ALA A 656 -6.31 -16.86 -8.09
N MET A 657 -5.88 -15.60 -7.89
CA MET A 657 -6.54 -14.68 -6.95
C MET A 657 -7.97 -14.39 -7.37
N ILE A 658 -8.24 -14.25 -8.67
CA ILE A 658 -9.55 -13.86 -9.21
C ILE A 658 -10.49 -15.04 -9.54
N LEU A 659 -10.09 -16.26 -9.15
CA LEU A 659 -10.91 -17.49 -9.21
C LEU A 659 -11.71 -17.67 -7.92
#